data_AF-A0AAQ1CFC8-F1
#
_entry.id   AF-A0AAQ1CFC8-F1
#
_cell.length_a   1.000
_cell.length_b   1.000
_cell.length_c   1.000
_cell.angle_alpha   90.00
_cell.angle_beta   90.00
_cell.angle_gamma   90.00
#
_symmetry.space_group_name_H-M   'P 1'
#
loop_
_entity.id
_entity.type
_entity.pdbx_description
1 polymer ?
#
loop_
_entity_poly.entity_id
_entity_poly.type
_entity_poly.pdbx_seq_one_letter_code
_entity_poly.pdbx_strand_id
1 'polypeptide(L)'
;MQDFKPYNEYITALCNELVIAKHRQLVIVQGSETWCHQFANQLALKNTYVFSSNSLLANSEFPKHAHQILGQEFHHAIFDGFSGLYADKLAALAGTVKAGGVLILLLPDDDKWQDPALTSITSYGEEIKHSFFNQRFFAKLKLQPHYFTEHSLPTYQSISPATAEINYQQQQACVEQIIKTATGRANRPFVISADRGRGKSAALGLAAACLQDKKILICATQAKAVQTSFKHLAAEFGVSKEQNCKQLANLSYIAPDTLLNEKPDCDLLFVDEAAAIPVPMLLQILKSYPRIVFASTMVGYEGNGRGYTLRFLQYLRSQFKSLKTITLDEPVRFAKHDPLENSLRKLLLLDAKYPSTQSSEPFQFANISKEQLVDDEQLLSQIMALLALAHYQTTVNDLRQLLDAPELQLSICKQENALKAVCLVAVEGGLTAKIAEQVKIGKRRPHGHLMAQTITQLSQSTEDLCKRSARVVRIAVAPECHQQGIGSALLNYCEKQLDNCDYFGASFGANASLVKFWQSNGFKVIKLGFSHDKATAEHSALVIKPLTRQAKHSATQLIGEFKHDFSLQLLGHFSHLPWQLIAELLPHFPQSECPTVLLSRAERLINSEFSLFNAQPLLWQLIWHTPISLNLLNQDTKFILIRLILQQSCTDHFISEANLSGKKELNTQFKAAVQGWYAHFKLLNNIDN
;
A
#
# COMPACT_ATOMS: atom_id res chain seq x y z
N MET A 1 -21.81 19.40 41.87
CA MET A 1 -22.10 18.96 40.49
C MET A 1 -21.78 20.12 39.59
N GLN A 2 -20.87 19.97 38.63
CA GLN A 2 -20.67 20.98 37.59
C GLN A 2 -21.96 21.15 36.79
N ASP A 3 -22.27 22.37 36.39
CA ASP A 3 -23.39 22.67 35.52
C ASP A 3 -22.96 22.47 34.06
N PHE A 4 -23.46 21.41 33.42
CA PHE A 4 -23.20 21.12 32.01
C PHE A 4 -24.19 21.82 31.06
N LYS A 5 -25.16 22.57 31.59
CA LYS A 5 -26.17 23.29 30.80
C LYS A 5 -25.57 24.28 29.79
N PRO A 6 -24.55 25.10 30.13
CA PRO A 6 -23.95 26.03 29.17
C PRO A 6 -23.31 25.32 27.96
N TYR A 7 -22.70 24.16 28.19
CA TYR A 7 -22.10 23.35 27.12
C TYR A 7 -23.16 22.74 26.19
N ASN A 8 -24.26 22.25 26.77
CA ASN A 8 -25.41 21.74 26.01
C ASN A 8 -26.07 22.84 25.17
N GLU A 9 -26.24 24.04 25.72
CA GLU A 9 -26.76 25.20 24.99
C GLU A 9 -25.85 25.58 23.81
N TYR A 10 -24.53 25.63 24.05
CA TYR A 10 -23.54 25.89 23.01
C TYR A 10 -23.60 24.87 21.87
N ILE A 11 -23.55 23.57 22.19
CA ILE A 11 -23.55 22.50 21.18
C ILE A 11 -24.88 22.46 20.43
N THR A 12 -25.99 22.74 21.11
CA THR A 12 -27.31 22.81 20.45
C THR A 12 -27.37 23.97 19.46
N ALA A 13 -26.89 25.15 19.83
CA ALA A 13 -26.81 26.30 18.93
C ALA A 13 -25.91 25.98 17.70
N LEU A 14 -24.74 25.38 17.94
CA LEU A 14 -23.82 24.96 16.90
C LEU A 14 -24.47 23.96 15.92
N CYS A 15 -25.11 22.90 16.43
CA CYS A 15 -25.79 21.91 15.59
C CYS A 15 -26.89 22.55 14.72
N ASN A 16 -27.66 23.50 15.26
CA ASN A 16 -28.71 24.18 14.50
C ASN A 16 -28.13 24.96 13.31
N GLU A 17 -27.02 25.69 13.52
CA GLU A 17 -26.34 26.40 12.43
C GLU A 17 -25.75 25.42 11.40
N LEU A 18 -25.16 24.32 11.86
CA LEU A 18 -24.59 23.29 10.97
C LEU A 18 -25.65 22.61 10.10
N VAL A 19 -26.87 22.42 10.61
CA VAL A 19 -27.99 21.88 9.82
C VAL A 19 -28.34 22.84 8.67
N ILE A 20 -28.42 24.14 8.96
CA ILE A 20 -28.72 25.17 7.96
C ILE A 20 -27.60 25.25 6.92
N ALA A 21 -26.35 25.23 7.36
CA ALA A 21 -25.17 25.28 6.50
C ALA A 21 -24.85 23.94 5.81
N LYS A 22 -25.56 22.85 6.16
CA LYS A 22 -25.25 21.47 5.71
C LYS A 22 -23.78 21.08 5.94
N HIS A 23 -23.17 21.63 6.98
CA HIS A 23 -21.79 21.41 7.39
C HIS A 23 -21.71 20.51 8.62
N ARG A 24 -20.49 20.13 8.99
CA ARG A 24 -20.15 19.36 10.18
C ARG A 24 -18.99 20.03 10.88
N GLN A 25 -18.85 19.77 12.17
CA GLN A 25 -17.82 20.42 12.96
C GLN A 25 -17.08 19.51 13.93
N LEU A 26 -15.79 19.80 14.12
CA LEU A 26 -14.96 19.20 15.16
C LEU A 26 -15.12 20.01 16.47
N VAL A 27 -15.41 19.32 17.57
CA VAL A 27 -15.45 19.88 18.91
C VAL A 27 -14.40 19.16 19.76
N ILE A 28 -13.51 19.91 20.41
CA ILE A 28 -12.48 19.36 21.28
C ILE A 28 -12.91 19.56 22.72
N VAL A 29 -12.80 18.51 23.53
CA VAL A 29 -13.09 18.54 24.96
C VAL A 29 -11.86 18.03 25.67
N GLN A 30 -11.13 18.94 26.31
CA GLN A 30 -9.90 18.62 27.02
C GLN A 30 -10.06 18.81 28.53
N GLY A 31 -9.76 17.78 29.31
CA GLY A 31 -9.85 17.84 30.77
C GLY A 31 -9.56 16.49 31.41
N SER A 32 -9.91 16.36 32.69
CA SER A 32 -9.81 15.09 33.41
C SER A 32 -10.69 14.00 32.77
N GLU A 33 -10.26 12.74 32.82
CA GLU A 33 -11.03 11.61 32.26
C GLU A 33 -12.46 11.56 32.81
N THR A 34 -12.60 11.76 34.13
CA THR A 34 -13.90 11.81 34.80
C THR A 34 -14.80 12.92 34.27
N TRP A 35 -14.23 14.11 34.06
CA TRP A 35 -15.01 15.25 33.57
C TRP A 35 -15.42 15.06 32.10
N CYS A 36 -14.50 14.64 31.24
CA CYS A 36 -14.76 14.36 29.83
C CYS A 36 -15.86 13.30 29.64
N HIS A 37 -15.85 12.23 30.45
CA HIS A 37 -16.88 11.20 30.40
C HIS A 37 -18.23 11.68 30.96
N GLN A 38 -18.23 12.50 32.02
CA GLN A 38 -19.46 13.13 32.51
C GLN A 38 -20.06 14.08 31.48
N PHE A 39 -19.22 14.91 30.84
CA PHE A 39 -19.60 15.78 29.74
C PHE A 39 -20.28 15.00 28.61
N ALA A 40 -19.64 13.91 28.15
CA ALA A 40 -20.17 13.05 27.09
C ALA A 40 -21.51 12.40 27.44
N ASN A 41 -21.68 11.94 28.67
CA ASN A 41 -22.93 11.31 29.13
C ASN A 41 -24.07 12.31 29.39
N GLN A 42 -23.75 13.55 29.75
CA GLN A 42 -24.74 14.61 29.97
C GLN A 42 -25.10 15.40 28.70
N LEU A 43 -24.46 15.09 27.58
CA LEU A 43 -24.78 15.67 26.29
C LEU A 43 -26.13 15.17 25.78
N ALA A 44 -27.04 16.11 25.51
CA ALA A 44 -28.37 15.80 24.97
C ALA A 44 -28.36 15.52 23.45
N LEU A 45 -27.38 14.75 22.95
CA LEU A 45 -27.24 14.40 21.53
C LEU A 45 -27.89 13.03 21.23
N LYS A 46 -28.90 13.02 20.35
CA LYS A 46 -29.56 11.78 19.90
C LYS A 46 -28.80 11.16 18.72
N ASN A 47 -28.86 9.83 18.59
CA ASN A 47 -28.24 9.07 17.48
C ASN A 47 -26.73 9.31 17.33
N THR A 48 -26.04 9.27 18.48
CA THR A 48 -24.59 9.47 18.59
C THR A 48 -23.87 8.13 18.59
N TYR A 49 -22.86 7.98 17.74
CA TYR A 49 -21.94 6.83 17.81
C TYR A 49 -20.80 7.14 18.78
N VAL A 50 -20.56 6.29 19.77
CA VAL A 50 -19.52 6.51 20.77
C VAL A 50 -18.39 5.51 20.55
N PHE A 51 -17.28 6.01 20.02
CA PHE A 51 -16.06 5.25 19.81
C PHE A 51 -15.23 5.26 21.09
N SER A 52 -15.35 4.22 21.91
CA SER A 52 -14.61 4.07 23.17
C SER A 52 -14.50 2.61 23.59
N SER A 53 -13.38 2.29 24.26
CA SER A 53 -13.17 1.03 24.96
C SER A 53 -13.69 1.04 26.40
N ASN A 54 -14.10 2.21 26.91
CA ASN A 54 -14.53 2.41 28.28
C ASN A 54 -16.06 2.28 28.37
N SER A 55 -16.52 1.34 29.21
CA SER A 55 -17.94 1.07 29.43
C SER A 55 -18.70 2.14 30.22
N LEU A 56 -17.99 3.12 30.79
CA LEU A 56 -18.59 4.28 31.46
C LEU A 56 -19.33 5.22 30.50
N LEU A 57 -19.00 5.17 29.21
CA LEU A 57 -19.70 5.93 28.18
C LEU A 57 -20.89 5.13 27.65
N ALA A 58 -22.08 5.75 27.64
CA ALA A 58 -23.28 5.11 27.14
C ALA A 58 -23.14 4.74 25.65
N ASN A 59 -23.55 3.52 25.27
CA ASN A 59 -23.48 2.99 23.90
C ASN A 59 -22.04 2.98 23.31
N SER A 60 -21.02 2.81 24.16
CA SER A 60 -19.63 2.69 23.72
C SER A 60 -19.40 1.43 22.89
N GLU A 61 -18.77 1.59 21.73
CA GLU A 61 -18.25 0.50 20.92
C GLU A 61 -16.79 0.74 20.55
N PHE A 62 -15.97 -0.31 20.63
CA PHE A 62 -14.58 -0.28 20.19
C PHE A 62 -14.35 -1.28 19.05
N PRO A 63 -14.65 -0.90 17.79
CA PRO A 63 -14.40 -1.78 16.66
C PRO A 63 -12.90 -2.02 16.50
N LYS A 64 -12.55 -3.29 16.27
CA LYS A 64 -11.16 -3.72 16.04
C LYS A 64 -10.60 -3.11 14.75
N HIS A 65 -11.45 -2.94 13.75
CA HIS A 65 -11.06 -2.43 12.44
C HIS A 65 -11.96 -1.29 11.98
N ALA A 66 -11.36 -0.26 11.40
CA ALA A 66 -12.08 0.90 10.87
C ALA A 66 -13.19 0.52 9.88
N HIS A 67 -13.00 -0.51 9.05
CA HIS A 67 -14.00 -0.94 8.07
C HIS A 67 -15.33 -1.43 8.66
N GLN A 68 -15.39 -1.71 9.97
CA GLN A 68 -16.62 -2.13 10.65
C GLN A 68 -17.66 -1.00 10.70
N ILE A 69 -17.21 0.24 10.92
CA ILE A 69 -18.06 1.44 10.96
C ILE A 69 -18.34 2.04 9.57
N LEU A 70 -17.59 1.64 8.55
CA LEU A 70 -17.74 2.17 7.20
C LEU A 70 -19.00 1.67 6.50
N GLY A 71 -19.64 2.57 5.76
CA GLY A 71 -20.93 2.34 5.10
C GLY A 71 -22.14 2.69 5.98
N GLN A 72 -21.90 3.01 7.25
CA GLN A 72 -22.90 3.52 8.18
C GLN A 72 -22.85 5.04 8.27
N GLU A 73 -23.92 5.65 8.79
CA GLU A 73 -24.04 7.09 8.93
C GLU A 73 -24.73 7.45 10.26
N PHE A 74 -24.12 8.37 11.01
CA PHE A 74 -24.58 8.80 12.33
C PHE A 74 -24.79 10.31 12.35
N HIS A 75 -25.69 10.79 13.21
CA HIS A 75 -25.93 12.23 13.34
C HIS A 75 -24.77 12.91 14.05
N HIS A 76 -24.28 12.32 15.13
CA HIS A 76 -23.13 12.80 15.87
C HIS A 76 -22.18 11.64 16.16
N ALA A 77 -20.94 11.96 16.50
CA ALA A 77 -19.97 10.97 16.93
C ALA A 77 -19.12 11.50 18.08
N ILE A 78 -18.75 10.62 19.00
CA ILE A 78 -17.79 10.89 20.08
C ILE A 78 -16.60 9.96 19.86
N PHE A 79 -15.40 10.53 19.82
CA PHE A 79 -14.13 9.80 19.83
C PHE A 79 -13.48 9.97 21.19
N ASP A 80 -13.34 8.88 21.91
CA ASP A 80 -12.65 8.84 23.19
C ASP A 80 -11.14 8.69 23.00
N GLY A 81 -10.41 9.79 23.17
CA GLY A 81 -8.95 9.81 23.12
C GLY A 81 -8.28 9.09 24.29
N PHE A 82 -8.94 8.91 25.43
CA PHE A 82 -8.40 8.13 26.56
C PHE A 82 -8.26 6.65 26.22
N SER A 83 -9.09 6.16 25.28
CA SER A 83 -8.97 4.82 24.70
C SER A 83 -7.86 4.69 23.63
N GLY A 84 -7.14 5.76 23.33
CA GLY A 84 -6.02 5.82 22.38
C GLY A 84 -6.31 6.59 21.09
N LEU A 85 -5.37 7.44 20.67
CA LEU A 85 -5.50 8.27 19.46
C LEU A 85 -5.05 7.53 18.20
N TYR A 86 -5.90 6.59 17.76
CA TYR A 86 -5.75 5.89 16.48
C TYR A 86 -6.20 6.78 15.31
N ALA A 87 -5.24 7.34 14.57
CA ALA A 87 -5.49 8.35 13.55
C ALA A 87 -6.35 7.85 12.36
N ASP A 88 -6.15 6.60 11.94
CA ASP A 88 -6.98 5.94 10.94
C ASP A 88 -8.44 5.77 11.38
N LYS A 89 -8.66 5.40 12.65
CA LYS A 89 -10.00 5.23 13.21
C LYS A 89 -10.71 6.58 13.39
N LEU A 90 -9.99 7.62 13.80
CA LEU A 90 -10.53 8.99 13.88
C LEU A 90 -10.99 9.47 12.50
N ALA A 91 -10.17 9.29 11.46
CA ALA A 91 -10.52 9.66 10.10
C ALA A 91 -11.71 8.85 9.55
N ALA A 92 -11.77 7.56 9.87
CA ALA A 92 -12.90 6.69 9.50
C ALA A 92 -14.20 7.14 10.17
N LEU A 93 -14.18 7.40 11.47
CA LEU A 93 -15.34 7.86 12.24
C LEU A 93 -15.86 9.19 11.71
N ALA A 94 -14.97 10.15 11.45
CA ALA A 94 -15.36 11.43 10.87
C ALA A 94 -16.09 11.29 9.53
N GLY A 95 -15.76 10.28 8.72
CA GLY A 95 -16.44 9.99 7.46
C GLY A 95 -17.89 9.48 7.61
N THR A 96 -18.31 9.11 8.83
CA THR A 96 -19.65 8.58 9.13
C THR A 96 -20.63 9.66 9.63
N VAL A 97 -20.12 10.82 10.06
CA VAL A 97 -20.93 11.94 10.56
C VAL A 97 -21.67 12.62 9.42
N LYS A 98 -23.00 12.77 9.55
CA LYS A 98 -23.89 13.45 8.60
C LYS A 98 -23.81 14.98 8.73
N ALA A 99 -24.25 15.70 7.70
CA ALA A 99 -24.48 17.14 7.76
C ALA A 99 -25.38 17.53 8.95
N GLY A 100 -25.06 18.65 9.61
CA GLY A 100 -25.66 19.06 10.89
C GLY A 100 -25.02 18.41 12.12
N GLY A 101 -24.08 17.49 11.90
CA GLY A 101 -23.44 16.70 12.95
C GLY A 101 -22.18 17.33 13.53
N VAL A 102 -21.82 16.86 14.73
CA VAL A 102 -20.54 17.18 15.38
C VAL A 102 -19.77 15.90 15.63
N LEU A 103 -18.45 15.98 15.47
CA LEU A 103 -17.49 15.00 15.98
C LEU A 103 -16.86 15.59 17.24
N ILE A 104 -17.12 14.98 18.38
CA ILE A 104 -16.56 15.38 19.66
C ILE A 104 -15.34 14.53 19.96
N LEU A 105 -14.20 15.16 20.22
CA LEU A 105 -12.95 14.49 20.56
C LEU A 105 -12.63 14.74 22.04
N LEU A 106 -12.72 13.69 22.86
CA LEU A 106 -12.36 13.73 24.27
C LEU A 106 -10.85 13.53 24.42
N LEU A 107 -10.17 14.44 25.13
CA LEU A 107 -8.72 14.43 25.28
C LEU A 107 -8.30 14.69 26.73
N PRO A 108 -7.15 14.15 27.15
CA PRO A 108 -6.55 14.46 28.43
C PRO A 108 -5.93 15.87 28.42
N ASP A 109 -5.96 16.52 29.58
CA ASP A 109 -5.22 17.74 29.90
C ASP A 109 -3.90 17.48 30.66
N ASP A 110 -3.61 16.22 31.00
CA ASP A 110 -2.41 15.81 31.71
C ASP A 110 -1.21 15.61 30.76
N ASP A 111 -0.13 16.37 30.97
CA ASP A 111 1.14 16.24 30.27
C ASP A 111 1.82 14.87 30.49
N LYS A 112 1.45 14.14 31.55
CA LYS A 112 1.96 12.80 31.85
C LYS A 112 1.17 11.68 31.18
N TRP A 113 0.07 12.00 30.51
CA TRP A 113 -0.76 11.00 29.86
C TRP A 113 0.03 10.24 28.78
N GLN A 114 0.00 8.92 28.88
CA GLN A 114 0.59 8.02 27.91
C GLN A 114 -0.51 7.47 27.00
N ASP A 115 -0.45 7.86 25.74
CA ASP A 115 -1.44 7.48 24.73
C ASP A 115 -1.45 5.97 24.48
N PRO A 116 -2.56 5.27 24.77
CA PRO A 116 -2.65 3.82 24.54
C PRO A 116 -2.36 3.41 23.10
N ALA A 117 -2.59 4.30 22.12
CA ALA A 117 -2.31 4.01 20.71
C ALA A 117 -0.80 3.83 20.43
N LEU A 118 0.10 4.36 21.27
CA LEU A 118 1.54 4.16 21.13
C LEU A 118 1.93 2.68 21.13
N THR A 119 1.24 1.85 21.91
CA THR A 119 1.50 0.40 21.98
C THR A 119 1.40 -0.30 20.62
N SER A 120 0.61 0.25 19.69
CA SER A 120 0.43 -0.32 18.35
C SER A 120 1.59 -0.01 17.39
N ILE A 121 2.46 0.94 17.74
CA ILE A 121 3.62 1.34 16.93
C ILE A 121 4.95 1.09 17.63
N THR A 122 4.98 0.91 18.94
CA THR A 122 6.22 0.61 19.68
C THR A 122 6.73 -0.79 19.35
N SER A 123 7.94 -0.87 18.81
CA SER A 123 8.64 -2.16 18.63
C SER A 123 8.96 -2.82 19.96
N TYR A 124 9.02 -4.15 19.98
CA TYR A 124 9.24 -4.89 21.21
C TYR A 124 10.62 -4.59 21.82
N GLY A 125 10.66 -4.18 23.09
CA GLY A 125 11.90 -3.82 23.77
C GLY A 125 12.26 -2.33 23.66
N GLU A 126 11.48 -1.57 22.89
CA GLU A 126 11.55 -0.12 22.84
C GLU A 126 10.55 0.52 23.81
N GLU A 127 10.81 1.77 24.19
CA GLU A 127 9.94 2.59 25.03
C GLU A 127 9.77 3.97 24.39
N ILE A 128 8.52 4.40 24.20
CA ILE A 128 8.20 5.75 23.72
C ILE A 128 7.90 6.63 24.94
N LYS A 129 8.84 7.50 25.28
CA LYS A 129 8.68 8.44 26.41
C LYS A 129 7.96 9.72 26.02
N HIS A 130 8.09 10.12 24.76
CA HIS A 130 7.53 11.35 24.22
C HIS A 130 6.90 11.09 22.85
N SER A 131 5.71 11.63 22.62
CA SER A 131 4.99 11.53 21.35
C SER A 131 5.02 12.87 20.61
N PHE A 132 5.84 12.93 19.57
CA PHE A 132 5.92 14.07 18.65
C PHE A 132 4.65 14.23 17.83
N PHE A 133 3.97 13.12 17.52
CA PHE A 133 2.64 13.18 16.92
C PHE A 133 1.65 13.88 17.84
N ASN A 134 1.56 13.51 19.12
CA ASN A 134 0.62 14.12 20.05
C ASN A 134 0.98 15.60 20.30
N GLN A 135 2.27 15.92 20.44
CA GLN A 135 2.74 17.31 20.54
C GLN A 135 2.25 18.16 19.37
N ARG A 136 2.50 17.71 18.13
CA ARG A 136 2.01 18.38 16.93
C ARG A 136 0.49 18.45 16.89
N PHE A 137 -0.18 17.33 17.16
CA PHE A 137 -1.63 17.19 17.05
C PHE A 137 -2.34 18.14 18.03
N PHE A 138 -1.94 18.16 19.31
CA PHE A 138 -2.50 19.04 20.32
C PHE A 138 -2.21 20.52 20.04
N ALA A 139 -1.00 20.86 19.56
CA ALA A 139 -0.70 22.23 19.16
C ALA A 139 -1.65 22.74 18.06
N LYS A 140 -1.99 21.89 17.08
CA LYS A 140 -2.95 22.23 16.02
C LYS A 140 -4.40 22.23 16.49
N LEU A 141 -4.76 21.39 17.47
CA LEU A 141 -6.11 21.36 18.04
C LEU A 141 -6.44 22.63 18.84
N LYS A 142 -5.46 23.20 19.55
CA LYS A 142 -5.63 24.49 20.25
C LYS A 142 -6.01 25.66 19.33
N LEU A 143 -5.78 25.53 18.03
CA LEU A 143 -6.14 26.53 17.01
C LEU A 143 -7.56 26.36 16.47
N GLN A 144 -8.30 25.32 16.91
CA GLN A 144 -9.67 25.06 16.45
C GLN A 144 -10.67 25.92 17.21
N PRO A 145 -11.78 26.34 16.56
CA PRO A 145 -12.70 27.32 17.13
C PRO A 145 -13.53 26.79 18.30
N HIS A 146 -13.82 25.48 18.36
CA HIS A 146 -14.66 24.86 19.39
C HIS A 146 -13.82 24.00 20.33
N TYR A 147 -12.97 24.67 21.11
CA TYR A 147 -12.08 24.06 22.08
C TYR A 147 -12.58 24.27 23.51
N PHE A 148 -13.03 23.20 24.16
CA PHE A 148 -13.65 23.25 25.49
C PHE A 148 -12.67 22.70 26.52
N THR A 149 -12.63 23.32 27.68
CA THR A 149 -11.94 22.78 28.85
C THR A 149 -12.87 22.70 30.05
N GLU A 150 -12.41 22.00 31.09
CA GLU A 150 -13.13 21.87 32.37
C GLU A 150 -13.45 23.22 33.02
N HIS A 151 -12.69 24.26 32.70
CA HIS A 151 -12.80 25.59 33.30
C HIS A 151 -13.17 26.70 32.32
N SER A 152 -13.26 26.40 31.02
CA SER A 152 -13.51 27.43 30.00
C SER A 152 -14.36 26.92 28.85
N LEU A 153 -15.40 27.68 28.54
CA LEU A 153 -16.09 27.64 27.25
C LEU A 153 -15.53 28.72 26.33
N PRO A 154 -15.27 28.41 25.04
CA PRO A 154 -14.87 29.42 24.07
C PRO A 154 -16.04 30.38 23.81
N THR A 155 -15.73 31.62 23.45
CA THR A 155 -16.76 32.56 23.01
C THR A 155 -17.46 32.00 21.77
N TYR A 156 -18.79 31.88 21.84
CA TYR A 156 -19.56 31.38 20.70
C TYR A 156 -19.43 32.34 19.53
N GLN A 157 -18.87 31.86 18.42
CA GLN A 157 -18.82 32.58 17.16
C GLN A 157 -19.81 31.90 16.21
N SER A 158 -20.86 32.62 15.85
CA SER A 158 -21.85 32.12 14.90
C SER A 158 -21.18 31.84 13.56
N ILE A 159 -21.42 30.64 13.05
CA ILE A 159 -21.05 30.26 11.70
C ILE A 159 -21.96 31.08 10.79
N SER A 160 -21.37 31.97 9.97
CA SER A 160 -22.15 32.71 8.99
C SER A 160 -22.97 31.72 8.15
N PRO A 161 -24.31 31.84 8.14
CA PRO A 161 -25.17 30.90 7.43
C PRO A 161 -25.12 31.25 5.94
N ALA A 162 -24.00 30.91 5.27
CA ALA A 162 -24.07 30.65 3.85
C ALA A 162 -24.96 29.40 3.71
N THR A 163 -26.14 29.55 3.10
CA THR A 163 -27.02 28.44 2.75
C THR A 163 -26.30 27.55 1.73
N ALA A 164 -25.43 26.67 2.21
CA ALA A 164 -24.68 25.81 1.34
C ALA A 164 -25.60 24.68 0.84
N GLU A 165 -25.56 24.41 -0.45
CA GLU A 165 -26.31 23.32 -1.06
C GLU A 165 -25.41 22.13 -1.34
N ILE A 166 -25.98 20.93 -1.22
CA ILE A 166 -25.31 19.72 -1.67
C ILE A 166 -25.58 19.60 -3.17
N ASN A 167 -24.55 19.84 -3.97
CA ASN A 167 -24.65 19.84 -5.43
C ASN A 167 -24.45 18.43 -5.99
N TYR A 168 -25.50 17.85 -6.57
CA TYR A 168 -25.47 16.52 -7.19
C TYR A 168 -25.18 16.53 -8.69
N GLN A 169 -24.96 17.69 -9.33
CA GLN A 169 -24.75 17.80 -10.78
C GLN A 169 -23.54 16.98 -11.26
N GLN A 170 -22.43 16.99 -10.51
CA GLN A 170 -21.25 16.17 -10.86
C GLN A 170 -21.56 14.67 -10.80
N GLN A 171 -22.36 14.23 -9.82
CA GLN A 171 -22.78 12.84 -9.69
C GLN A 171 -23.71 12.44 -10.85
N GLN A 172 -24.67 13.30 -11.20
CA GLN A 172 -25.58 13.06 -12.32
C GLN A 172 -24.82 12.96 -13.65
N ALA A 173 -23.91 13.90 -13.92
CA ALA A 173 -23.05 13.85 -15.10
C ALA A 173 -22.18 12.57 -15.14
N CYS A 174 -21.72 12.10 -13.97
CA CYS A 174 -21.01 10.83 -13.86
C CYS A 174 -21.89 9.64 -14.22
N VAL A 175 -23.13 9.58 -13.73
CA VAL A 175 -24.10 8.52 -14.06
C VAL A 175 -24.37 8.50 -15.56
N GLU A 176 -24.63 9.66 -16.17
CA GLU A 176 -24.82 9.77 -17.62
C GLU A 176 -23.60 9.26 -18.41
N GLN A 177 -22.39 9.55 -17.93
CA GLN A 177 -21.17 9.10 -18.58
C GLN A 177 -20.96 7.58 -18.43
N ILE A 178 -21.37 6.97 -17.32
CA ILE A 178 -21.40 5.51 -17.16
C ILE A 178 -22.35 4.88 -18.18
N ILE A 179 -23.56 5.43 -18.33
CA ILE A 179 -24.57 4.95 -19.29
C ILE A 179 -24.03 5.06 -20.74
N LYS A 180 -23.36 6.17 -21.08
CA LYS A 180 -22.69 6.34 -22.39
C LYS A 180 -21.58 5.31 -22.61
N THR A 181 -20.83 4.94 -21.58
CA THR A 181 -19.79 3.89 -21.68
C THR A 181 -20.42 2.52 -21.92
N ALA A 182 -21.54 2.22 -21.28
CA ALA A 182 -22.26 0.96 -21.43
C ALA A 182 -22.88 0.78 -22.83
N THR A 183 -23.43 1.86 -23.39
CA THR A 183 -24.14 1.87 -24.68
C THR A 183 -23.24 2.21 -25.87
N GLY A 184 -22.06 2.75 -25.62
CA GLY A 184 -21.12 3.21 -26.64
C GLY A 184 -20.22 2.11 -27.25
N ARG A 185 -19.24 2.58 -28.03
CA ARG A 185 -18.22 1.72 -28.65
C ARG A 185 -17.32 1.07 -27.59
N ALA A 186 -16.98 -0.20 -27.81
CA ALA A 186 -16.02 -0.97 -27.01
C ALA A 186 -14.62 -0.34 -26.98
N ASN A 187 -13.81 -0.79 -26.02
CA ASN A 187 -12.41 -0.42 -25.79
C ASN A 187 -12.21 1.08 -25.50
N ARG A 188 -13.15 1.65 -24.75
CA ARG A 188 -13.13 3.04 -24.27
C ARG A 188 -13.35 3.04 -22.75
N PRO A 189 -12.32 2.74 -21.96
CA PRO A 189 -12.45 2.71 -20.51
C PRO A 189 -12.87 4.08 -19.98
N PHE A 190 -13.69 4.07 -18.94
CA PHE A 190 -14.07 5.26 -18.19
C PHE A 190 -13.47 5.22 -16.79
N VAL A 191 -12.84 6.30 -16.35
CA VAL A 191 -12.22 6.39 -15.01
C VAL A 191 -12.90 7.49 -14.20
N ILE A 192 -13.40 7.11 -13.03
CA ILE A 192 -13.96 7.98 -12.01
C ILE A 192 -12.93 8.10 -10.89
N SER A 193 -12.41 9.31 -10.70
CA SER A 193 -11.48 9.62 -9.62
C SER A 193 -12.17 10.54 -8.62
N ALA A 194 -12.14 10.21 -7.34
CA ALA A 194 -12.72 11.10 -6.33
C ALA A 194 -12.17 10.82 -4.95
N ASP A 195 -12.29 11.77 -4.04
CA ASP A 195 -12.05 11.49 -2.63
C ASP A 195 -13.15 10.62 -2.02
N ARG A 196 -12.94 10.20 -0.77
CA ARG A 196 -13.96 9.48 -0.02
C ARG A 196 -15.18 10.39 0.21
N GLY A 197 -16.38 9.81 0.18
CA GLY A 197 -17.62 10.56 0.43
C GLY A 197 -18.12 11.43 -0.73
N ARG A 198 -17.52 11.32 -1.92
CA ARG A 198 -17.92 12.04 -3.15
C ARG A 198 -18.91 11.27 -4.04
N GLY A 199 -19.49 10.18 -3.55
CA GLY A 199 -20.60 9.49 -4.23
C GLY A 199 -20.21 8.54 -5.37
N LYS A 200 -18.96 8.08 -5.47
CA LYS A 200 -18.50 7.12 -6.51
C LYS A 200 -19.35 5.84 -6.57
N SER A 201 -19.38 5.06 -5.49
CA SER A 201 -20.15 3.81 -5.42
C SER A 201 -21.66 4.05 -5.57
N ALA A 202 -22.15 5.20 -5.09
CA ALA A 202 -23.54 5.61 -5.31
C ALA A 202 -23.83 5.81 -6.81
N ALA A 203 -22.95 6.49 -7.55
CA ALA A 203 -23.08 6.68 -8.99
C ALA A 203 -23.06 5.34 -9.76
N LEU A 204 -22.24 4.37 -9.34
CA LEU A 204 -22.24 3.02 -9.92
C LEU A 204 -23.60 2.32 -9.70
N GLY A 205 -24.16 2.40 -8.49
CA GLY A 205 -25.47 1.83 -8.17
C GLY A 205 -26.62 2.47 -8.94
N LEU A 206 -26.64 3.81 -9.01
CA LEU A 206 -27.64 4.57 -9.78
C LEU A 206 -27.56 4.25 -11.28
N ALA A 207 -26.35 4.17 -11.85
CA ALA A 207 -26.17 3.81 -13.24
C ALA A 207 -26.62 2.36 -13.54
N ALA A 208 -26.39 1.42 -12.63
CA ALA A 208 -26.90 0.06 -12.78
C ALA A 208 -28.44 0.02 -12.81
N ALA A 209 -29.11 0.86 -12.01
CA ALA A 209 -30.58 0.97 -12.00
C ALA A 209 -31.13 1.49 -13.35
N CYS A 210 -30.38 2.34 -14.05
CA CYS A 210 -30.75 2.83 -15.38
C CYS A 210 -30.45 1.84 -16.52
N LEU A 211 -29.65 0.78 -16.29
CA LEU A 211 -29.15 -0.15 -17.30
C LEU A 211 -29.73 -1.57 -17.11
N GLN A 212 -31.03 -1.66 -16.88
CA GLN A 212 -31.71 -2.90 -16.47
C GLN A 212 -31.62 -4.03 -17.52
N ASP A 213 -31.42 -3.67 -18.79
CA ASP A 213 -31.27 -4.58 -19.92
C ASP A 213 -29.85 -5.17 -20.07
N LYS A 214 -28.89 -4.74 -19.24
CA LYS A 214 -27.48 -5.13 -19.31
C LYS A 214 -27.09 -6.04 -18.16
N LYS A 215 -26.29 -7.07 -18.42
CA LYS A 215 -25.63 -7.87 -17.38
C LYS A 215 -24.38 -7.15 -16.88
N ILE A 216 -24.40 -6.69 -15.62
CA ILE A 216 -23.32 -5.88 -15.03
C ILE A 216 -22.60 -6.69 -13.94
N LEU A 217 -21.27 -6.73 -14.03
CA LEU A 217 -20.42 -7.25 -12.95
C LEU A 217 -19.78 -6.08 -12.20
N ILE A 218 -19.66 -6.20 -10.88
CA ILE A 218 -18.89 -5.27 -10.05
C ILE A 218 -17.77 -6.00 -9.30
N CYS A 219 -16.55 -5.52 -9.51
CA CYS A 219 -15.33 -6.10 -8.99
C CYS A 219 -14.71 -5.19 -7.93
N ALA A 220 -14.40 -5.75 -6.77
CA ALA A 220 -13.65 -5.09 -5.70
C ALA A 220 -12.95 -6.16 -4.85
N THR A 221 -11.88 -5.82 -4.14
CA THR A 221 -11.15 -6.78 -3.28
C THR A 221 -12.00 -7.35 -2.15
N GLN A 222 -13.02 -6.61 -1.70
CA GLN A 222 -13.94 -7.03 -0.65
C GLN A 222 -15.40 -6.74 -1.05
N ALA A 223 -16.27 -7.74 -0.86
CA ALA A 223 -17.71 -7.59 -1.11
C ALA A 223 -18.36 -6.47 -0.28
N LYS A 224 -17.78 -6.10 0.87
CA LYS A 224 -18.29 -5.00 1.71
C LYS A 224 -18.13 -3.63 1.03
N ALA A 225 -17.10 -3.44 0.21
CA ALA A 225 -16.82 -2.16 -0.45
C ALA A 225 -17.95 -1.75 -1.41
N VAL A 226 -18.53 -2.72 -2.11
CA VAL A 226 -19.60 -2.51 -3.11
C VAL A 226 -21.01 -2.40 -2.51
N GLN A 227 -21.14 -2.56 -1.19
CA GLN A 227 -22.46 -2.58 -0.53
C GLN A 227 -23.22 -1.26 -0.67
N THR A 228 -22.50 -0.15 -0.82
CA THR A 228 -23.08 1.16 -1.12
C THR A 228 -23.74 1.17 -2.49
N SER A 229 -23.10 0.61 -3.51
CA SER A 229 -23.67 0.48 -4.87
C SER A 229 -24.98 -0.32 -4.84
N PHE A 230 -24.98 -1.46 -4.15
CA PHE A 230 -26.20 -2.27 -3.94
C PHE A 230 -27.29 -1.53 -3.15
N LYS A 231 -26.92 -0.68 -2.18
CA LYS A 231 -27.90 0.12 -1.41
C LYS A 231 -28.64 1.11 -2.31
N HIS A 232 -27.92 1.82 -3.18
CA HIS A 232 -28.53 2.77 -4.11
C HIS A 232 -29.36 2.06 -5.18
N LEU A 233 -28.88 0.92 -5.70
CA LEU A 233 -29.64 0.09 -6.63
C LEU A 233 -30.97 -0.38 -6.02
N ALA A 234 -30.93 -0.90 -4.79
CA ALA A 234 -32.11 -1.37 -4.08
C ALA A 234 -33.14 -0.26 -3.81
N ALA A 235 -32.65 0.95 -3.48
CA ALA A 235 -33.51 2.12 -3.24
C ALA A 235 -34.28 2.53 -4.50
N GLU A 236 -33.63 2.54 -5.68
CA GLU A 236 -34.28 2.86 -6.96
C GLU A 236 -35.34 1.81 -7.36
N PHE A 237 -35.13 0.54 -7.01
CA PHE A 237 -36.10 -0.52 -7.25
C PHE A 237 -37.17 -0.66 -6.15
N GLY A 238 -37.07 0.10 -5.06
CA GLY A 238 -37.98 -0.04 -3.91
C GLY A 238 -37.88 -1.40 -3.20
N VAL A 239 -36.75 -2.11 -3.31
CA VAL A 239 -36.57 -3.45 -2.72
C VAL A 239 -35.75 -3.35 -1.43
N SER A 240 -36.16 -4.10 -0.41
CA SER A 240 -35.40 -4.24 0.83
C SER A 240 -34.15 -5.11 0.62
N LYS A 241 -32.98 -4.57 1.00
CA LYS A 241 -31.69 -5.22 0.82
C LYS A 241 -31.34 -6.15 1.98
N GLU A 242 -30.93 -7.38 1.67
CA GLU A 242 -30.26 -8.28 2.63
C GLU A 242 -28.83 -7.79 2.98
N GLN A 243 -28.42 -7.99 4.23
CA GLN A 243 -27.03 -7.69 4.64
C GLN A 243 -26.04 -8.51 3.78
N ASN A 244 -25.01 -7.84 3.25
CA ASN A 244 -23.97 -8.46 2.39
C ASN A 244 -24.48 -9.08 1.08
N CYS A 245 -25.52 -8.51 0.48
CA CYS A 245 -25.99 -8.85 -0.86
C CYS A 245 -24.82 -8.86 -1.88
N LYS A 246 -24.66 -9.99 -2.60
CA LYS A 246 -23.67 -10.18 -3.66
C LYS A 246 -24.27 -10.13 -5.06
N GLN A 247 -25.60 -10.15 -5.18
CA GLN A 247 -26.30 -10.06 -6.45
C GLN A 247 -27.67 -9.45 -6.23
N LEU A 248 -28.01 -8.45 -7.04
CA LEU A 248 -29.30 -7.78 -7.02
C LEU A 248 -29.65 -7.33 -8.43
N ALA A 249 -30.83 -7.72 -8.92
CA ALA A 249 -31.28 -7.42 -10.27
C ALA A 249 -30.20 -7.77 -11.32
N ASN A 250 -29.68 -6.76 -12.01
CA ASN A 250 -28.71 -6.87 -13.09
C ASN A 250 -27.23 -6.73 -12.64
N LEU A 251 -26.97 -6.52 -11.34
CA LEU A 251 -25.64 -6.28 -10.77
C LEU A 251 -25.19 -7.47 -9.93
N SER A 252 -24.02 -8.05 -10.25
CA SER A 252 -23.41 -9.14 -9.48
C SER A 252 -21.97 -8.84 -9.07
N TYR A 253 -21.64 -9.09 -7.80
CA TYR A 253 -20.29 -8.98 -7.27
C TYR A 253 -19.41 -10.16 -7.69
N ILE A 254 -18.16 -9.87 -8.03
CA ILE A 254 -17.12 -10.87 -8.29
C ILE A 254 -15.78 -10.39 -7.73
N ALA A 255 -15.01 -11.31 -7.14
CA ALA A 255 -13.66 -10.99 -6.65
C ALA A 255 -12.66 -10.89 -7.83
N PRO A 256 -11.58 -10.09 -7.73
CA PRO A 256 -10.61 -9.92 -8.82
C PRO A 256 -9.97 -11.22 -9.30
N ASP A 257 -9.60 -12.12 -8.38
CA ASP A 257 -8.97 -13.41 -8.72
C ASP A 257 -9.94 -14.33 -9.48
N THR A 258 -11.19 -14.41 -9.00
CA THR A 258 -12.26 -15.17 -9.66
C THR A 258 -12.57 -14.61 -11.05
N LEU A 259 -12.64 -13.28 -11.18
CA LEU A 259 -12.87 -12.60 -12.45
C LEU A 259 -11.78 -12.93 -13.49
N LEU A 260 -10.51 -12.94 -13.08
CA LEU A 260 -9.39 -13.25 -13.97
C LEU A 260 -9.28 -14.73 -14.34
N ASN A 261 -9.70 -15.62 -13.42
CA ASN A 261 -9.67 -17.06 -13.65
C ASN A 261 -10.85 -17.52 -14.53
N GLU A 262 -12.07 -17.16 -14.16
CA GLU A 262 -13.28 -17.63 -14.83
C GLU A 262 -13.64 -16.81 -16.07
N LYS A 263 -13.26 -15.53 -16.10
CA LYS A 263 -13.57 -14.58 -17.19
C LYS A 263 -15.04 -14.63 -17.64
N PRO A 264 -16.01 -14.51 -16.72
CA PRO A 264 -17.43 -14.58 -17.07
C PRO A 264 -17.84 -13.43 -18.00
N ASP A 265 -18.74 -13.73 -18.93
CA ASP A 265 -19.29 -12.71 -19.85
C ASP A 265 -20.16 -11.68 -19.12
N CYS A 266 -20.00 -10.42 -19.49
CA CYS A 266 -20.85 -9.30 -19.05
C CYS A 266 -20.88 -8.18 -20.09
N ASP A 267 -21.94 -7.38 -20.08
CA ASP A 267 -22.07 -6.22 -20.97
C ASP A 267 -21.23 -5.03 -20.51
N LEU A 268 -21.01 -4.93 -19.19
CA LEU A 268 -20.29 -3.84 -18.53
C LEU A 268 -19.65 -4.34 -17.23
N LEU A 269 -18.36 -4.03 -17.06
CA LEU A 269 -17.64 -4.30 -15.83
C LEU A 269 -17.41 -3.00 -15.04
N PHE A 270 -17.85 -2.97 -13.79
CA PHE A 270 -17.44 -1.99 -12.80
C PHE A 270 -16.27 -2.52 -12.00
N VAL A 271 -15.26 -1.70 -11.78
CA VAL A 271 -14.15 -1.97 -10.86
C VAL A 271 -14.15 -0.87 -9.81
N ASP A 272 -14.70 -1.16 -8.63
CA ASP A 272 -14.81 -0.21 -7.52
C ASP A 272 -13.60 -0.31 -6.58
N GLU A 273 -13.18 0.82 -6.03
CA GLU A 273 -11.89 0.98 -5.33
C GLU A 273 -10.72 0.34 -6.10
N ALA A 274 -10.62 0.64 -7.41
CA ALA A 274 -9.60 0.10 -8.31
C ALA A 274 -8.17 0.34 -7.80
N ALA A 275 -7.96 1.41 -7.04
CA ALA A 275 -6.73 1.72 -6.32
C ALA A 275 -6.26 0.61 -5.35
N ALA A 276 -7.16 -0.23 -4.86
CA ALA A 276 -6.84 -1.36 -3.99
C ALA A 276 -6.50 -2.64 -4.77
N ILE A 277 -6.70 -2.68 -6.09
CA ILE A 277 -6.40 -3.85 -6.94
C ILE A 277 -5.05 -3.66 -7.64
N PRO A 278 -4.13 -4.64 -7.54
CA PRO A 278 -2.82 -4.58 -8.17
C PRO A 278 -2.87 -4.15 -9.64
N VAL A 279 -1.97 -3.24 -10.05
CA VAL A 279 -1.88 -2.75 -11.43
C VAL A 279 -1.75 -3.88 -12.46
N PRO A 280 -0.94 -4.95 -12.25
CA PRO A 280 -0.89 -6.07 -13.20
C PRO A 280 -2.24 -6.75 -13.41
N MET A 281 -3.04 -6.93 -12.35
CA MET A 281 -4.38 -7.48 -12.44
C MET A 281 -5.31 -6.54 -13.19
N LEU A 282 -5.28 -5.24 -12.88
CA LEU A 282 -6.08 -4.23 -13.60
C LEU A 282 -5.78 -4.23 -15.10
N LEU A 283 -4.51 -4.39 -15.50
CA LEU A 283 -4.11 -4.50 -16.90
C LEU A 283 -4.63 -5.77 -17.57
N GLN A 284 -4.68 -6.89 -16.86
CA GLN A 284 -5.29 -8.13 -17.37
C GLN A 284 -6.81 -7.98 -17.51
N ILE A 285 -7.49 -7.43 -16.49
CA ILE A 285 -8.94 -7.14 -16.52
C ILE A 285 -9.27 -6.23 -17.71
N LEU A 286 -8.49 -5.18 -17.93
CA LEU A 286 -8.65 -4.24 -19.03
C LEU A 286 -8.54 -4.91 -20.41
N LYS A 287 -7.71 -5.95 -20.55
CA LYS A 287 -7.58 -6.73 -21.79
C LYS A 287 -8.75 -7.69 -22.00
N SER A 288 -9.34 -8.21 -20.93
CA SER A 288 -10.43 -9.19 -21.01
C SER A 288 -11.80 -8.57 -21.24
N TYR A 289 -12.05 -7.35 -20.76
CA TYR A 289 -13.37 -6.73 -20.77
C TYR A 289 -13.42 -5.46 -21.66
N PRO A 290 -14.25 -5.44 -22.71
CA PRO A 290 -14.27 -4.34 -23.69
C PRO A 290 -14.95 -3.06 -23.17
N ARG A 291 -15.88 -3.16 -22.22
CA ARG A 291 -16.58 -2.03 -21.61
C ARG A 291 -16.35 -2.04 -20.11
N ILE A 292 -15.62 -1.05 -19.62
CA ILE A 292 -15.15 -1.04 -18.24
C ILE A 292 -15.19 0.36 -17.64
N VAL A 293 -15.63 0.44 -16.38
CA VAL A 293 -15.58 1.65 -15.54
C VAL A 293 -14.70 1.37 -14.34
N PHE A 294 -13.64 2.14 -14.16
CA PHE A 294 -12.82 2.13 -12.95
C PHE A 294 -13.25 3.26 -12.04
N ALA A 295 -13.65 2.95 -10.81
CA ALA A 295 -13.85 3.93 -9.75
C ALA A 295 -12.72 3.80 -8.72
N SER A 296 -12.08 4.92 -8.39
CA SER A 296 -10.89 4.90 -7.53
C SER A 296 -10.88 6.08 -6.56
N THR A 297 -10.47 5.84 -5.31
CA THR A 297 -10.28 6.88 -4.31
C THR A 297 -8.91 7.55 -4.47
N MET A 298 -8.85 8.88 -4.65
CA MET A 298 -7.58 9.62 -4.82
C MET A 298 -6.91 9.93 -3.47
N VAL A 299 -7.63 10.59 -2.57
CA VAL A 299 -7.19 10.91 -1.21
C VAL A 299 -8.15 10.27 -0.21
N GLY A 300 -7.59 9.50 0.73
CA GLY A 300 -8.33 8.84 1.80
C GLY A 300 -7.39 8.24 2.83
N TYR A 301 -7.89 8.03 4.05
CA TYR A 301 -7.10 7.51 5.17
C TYR A 301 -6.63 6.06 4.98
N GLU A 302 -7.26 5.32 4.06
CA GLU A 302 -6.95 3.91 3.73
C GLU A 302 -5.74 3.77 2.78
N GLY A 303 -5.28 4.89 2.20
CA GLY A 303 -3.98 4.98 1.54
C GLY A 303 -3.84 4.48 0.10
N ASN A 304 -4.92 4.01 -0.53
CA ASN A 304 -4.84 3.28 -1.80
C ASN A 304 -4.68 4.17 -3.08
N GLY A 305 -4.75 5.51 -2.98
CA GLY A 305 -5.11 6.34 -4.15
C GLY A 305 -4.01 6.90 -5.05
N ARG A 306 -2.80 7.15 -4.52
CA ARG A 306 -1.81 7.97 -5.25
C ARG A 306 -0.94 7.16 -6.22
N GLY A 307 -0.55 5.94 -5.85
CA GLY A 307 0.23 5.04 -6.73
C GLY A 307 -0.55 4.58 -7.97
N TYR A 308 -1.85 4.28 -7.81
CA TYR A 308 -2.78 3.99 -8.91
C TYR A 308 -2.85 5.14 -9.93
N THR A 309 -3.02 6.37 -9.43
CA THR A 309 -3.15 7.58 -10.26
C THR A 309 -1.90 7.84 -11.09
N LEU A 310 -0.72 7.52 -10.57
CA LEU A 310 0.52 7.71 -11.32
C LEU A 310 0.70 6.63 -12.39
N ARG A 311 0.69 5.33 -12.05
CA ARG A 311 1.13 4.31 -13.02
C ARG A 311 0.01 3.84 -13.96
N PHE A 312 -1.14 3.50 -13.42
CA PHE A 312 -2.23 2.91 -14.20
C PHE A 312 -2.93 3.95 -15.07
N LEU A 313 -3.22 5.13 -14.50
CA LEU A 313 -3.84 6.23 -15.25
C LEU A 313 -2.92 6.79 -16.36
N GLN A 314 -1.59 6.85 -16.14
CA GLN A 314 -0.64 7.17 -17.21
C GLN A 314 -0.65 6.13 -18.33
N TYR A 315 -0.69 4.83 -17.98
CA TYR A 315 -0.82 3.76 -18.96
C TYR A 315 -2.12 3.89 -19.78
N LEU A 316 -3.25 4.15 -19.13
CA LEU A 316 -4.53 4.34 -19.83
C LEU A 316 -4.47 5.52 -20.80
N ARG A 317 -3.87 6.65 -20.39
CA ARG A 317 -3.71 7.84 -21.23
C ARG A 317 -2.82 7.59 -22.45
N SER A 318 -1.78 6.76 -22.33
CA SER A 318 -0.89 6.46 -23.45
C SER A 318 -1.48 5.47 -24.44
N GLN A 319 -2.26 4.49 -23.97
CA GLN A 319 -2.82 3.43 -24.81
C GLN A 319 -4.20 3.77 -25.40
N PHE A 320 -5.04 4.54 -24.69
CA PHE A 320 -6.42 4.80 -25.08
C PHE A 320 -6.65 6.28 -25.38
N LYS A 321 -6.52 6.67 -26.66
CA LYS A 321 -6.76 8.06 -27.12
C LYS A 321 -8.17 8.58 -26.80
N SER A 322 -9.16 7.70 -26.68
CA SER A 322 -10.55 8.03 -26.33
C SER A 322 -10.91 7.75 -24.87
N LEU A 323 -9.91 7.67 -23.97
CA LEU A 323 -10.11 7.58 -22.54
C LEU A 323 -11.00 8.72 -22.06
N LYS A 324 -12.01 8.40 -21.26
CA LYS A 324 -12.81 9.40 -20.54
C LYS A 324 -12.46 9.34 -19.06
N THR A 325 -12.26 10.51 -18.47
CA THR A 325 -12.01 10.64 -17.03
C THR A 325 -12.92 11.71 -16.45
N ILE A 326 -13.51 11.46 -15.30
CA ILE A 326 -14.22 12.45 -14.49
C ILE A 326 -13.61 12.45 -13.08
N THR A 327 -13.44 13.65 -12.53
CA THR A 327 -13.10 13.84 -11.13
C THR A 327 -14.33 14.34 -10.38
N LEU A 328 -14.71 13.68 -9.28
CA LEU A 328 -15.79 14.15 -8.40
C LEU A 328 -15.17 14.86 -7.19
N ASP A 329 -15.42 16.15 -7.09
CA ASP A 329 -14.91 17.00 -6.02
C ASP A 329 -16.01 17.34 -5.00
N GLU A 330 -17.26 17.39 -5.45
CA GLU A 330 -18.41 17.77 -4.63
C GLU A 330 -18.81 16.63 -3.66
N PRO A 331 -18.79 16.87 -2.34
CA PRO A 331 -19.30 15.90 -1.38
C PRO A 331 -20.81 15.71 -1.52
N VAL A 332 -21.28 14.48 -1.32
CA VAL A 332 -22.71 14.14 -1.44
C VAL A 332 -23.41 14.03 -0.08
N ARG A 333 -22.66 14.07 1.02
CA ARG A 333 -23.18 13.90 2.40
C ARG A 333 -23.27 15.20 3.19
N PHE A 334 -22.52 16.20 2.76
CA PHE A 334 -22.36 17.51 3.40
C PHE A 334 -21.96 18.50 2.31
N ALA A 335 -22.08 19.79 2.58
CA ALA A 335 -21.74 20.82 1.60
C ALA A 335 -20.22 21.04 1.49
N LYS A 336 -19.81 21.66 0.37
CA LYS A 336 -18.40 21.96 0.09
C LYS A 336 -17.80 22.88 1.15
N HIS A 337 -16.50 22.75 1.39
CA HIS A 337 -15.78 23.49 2.43
C HIS A 337 -16.18 23.15 3.87
N ASP A 338 -16.71 21.94 4.08
CA ASP A 338 -17.01 21.36 5.38
C ASP A 338 -15.87 21.56 6.42
N PRO A 339 -16.12 22.28 7.52
CA PRO A 339 -15.12 22.57 8.54
C PRO A 339 -14.48 21.34 9.18
N LEU A 340 -15.27 20.30 9.50
CA LEU A 340 -14.76 19.03 10.03
C LEU A 340 -13.79 18.35 9.06
N GLU A 341 -14.19 18.21 7.79
CA GLU A 341 -13.33 17.62 6.76
C GLU A 341 -12.02 18.41 6.61
N ASN A 342 -12.11 19.73 6.47
CA ASN A 342 -10.93 20.60 6.31
C ASN A 342 -9.97 20.50 7.51
N SER A 343 -10.51 20.44 8.72
CA SER A 343 -9.72 20.34 9.96
C SER A 343 -8.96 19.02 10.00
N LEU A 344 -9.64 17.90 9.74
CA LEU A 344 -8.99 16.59 9.75
C LEU A 344 -7.97 16.42 8.62
N ARG A 345 -8.24 16.96 7.43
CA ARG A 345 -7.29 16.90 6.31
C ARG A 345 -5.98 17.62 6.64
N LYS A 346 -6.05 18.75 7.34
CA LYS A 346 -4.86 19.48 7.84
C LYS A 346 -4.17 18.73 8.98
N LEU A 347 -4.93 18.30 10.00
CA LEU A 347 -4.39 17.59 11.16
C LEU A 347 -3.63 16.33 10.76
N LEU A 348 -4.15 15.59 9.78
CA LEU A 348 -3.64 14.29 9.34
C LEU A 348 -2.81 14.35 8.03
N LEU A 349 -2.52 15.55 7.52
CA LEU A 349 -1.73 15.79 6.29
C LEU A 349 -2.26 15.04 5.05
N LEU A 350 -3.57 14.87 4.94
CA LEU A 350 -4.19 14.11 3.83
C LEU A 350 -4.00 14.80 2.48
N ASP A 351 -3.93 16.14 2.50
CA ASP A 351 -3.76 16.98 1.31
C ASP A 351 -2.30 17.39 1.07
N ALA A 352 -1.34 16.70 1.70
CA ALA A 352 0.08 16.96 1.50
C ALA A 352 0.43 16.90 0.00
N LYS A 353 0.96 18.01 -0.54
CA LYS A 353 1.39 18.15 -1.93
C LYS A 353 2.91 18.24 -2.00
N TYR A 354 3.46 17.59 -3.03
CA TYR A 354 4.88 17.66 -3.34
C TYR A 354 5.08 18.67 -4.48
N PRO A 355 5.74 19.82 -4.23
CA PRO A 355 6.05 20.78 -5.28
C PRO A 355 7.22 20.29 -6.13
N SER A 356 6.99 20.02 -7.42
CA SER A 356 8.06 19.69 -8.35
C SER A 356 8.86 20.95 -8.68
N THR A 357 10.16 20.91 -8.45
CA THR A 357 11.09 22.01 -8.73
C THR A 357 12.27 21.46 -9.51
N GLN A 358 12.86 22.26 -10.39
CA GLN A 358 14.09 21.89 -11.07
C GLN A 358 15.20 22.83 -10.61
N SER A 359 16.36 22.27 -10.32
CA SER A 359 17.58 22.99 -9.99
C SER A 359 18.77 22.21 -10.55
N SER A 360 19.88 22.91 -10.76
CA SER A 360 21.17 22.34 -11.16
C SER A 360 22.19 22.30 -10.01
N GLU A 361 21.81 22.75 -8.81
CA GLU A 361 22.67 22.73 -7.62
C GLU A 361 23.02 21.30 -7.18
N PRO A 362 24.12 21.09 -6.42
CA PRO A 362 24.49 19.76 -5.97
C PRO A 362 23.51 19.21 -4.94
N PHE A 363 23.34 17.89 -4.93
CA PHE A 363 22.54 17.19 -3.94
C PHE A 363 23.19 17.24 -2.56
N GLN A 364 22.40 17.61 -1.55
CA GLN A 364 22.79 17.65 -0.15
C GLN A 364 22.00 16.59 0.62
N PHE A 365 22.71 15.77 1.40
CA PHE A 365 22.12 14.71 2.21
C PHE A 365 22.15 15.10 3.68
N ALA A 366 21.06 14.85 4.39
CA ALA A 366 20.96 15.18 5.82
C ALA A 366 20.07 14.17 6.56
N ASN A 367 20.36 13.94 7.84
CA ASN A 367 19.45 13.28 8.76
C ASN A 367 18.51 14.31 9.37
N ILE A 368 17.24 13.94 9.53
CA ILE A 368 16.20 14.79 10.10
C ILE A 368 15.68 14.15 11.37
N SER A 369 15.71 14.91 12.46
CA SER A 369 15.15 14.53 13.75
C SER A 369 13.63 14.71 13.79
N LYS A 370 12.97 14.06 14.75
CA LYS A 370 11.51 14.14 14.91
C LYS A 370 11.08 15.53 15.37
N GLU A 371 11.90 16.16 16.20
CA GLU A 371 11.78 17.53 16.66
C GLU A 371 11.71 18.49 15.46
N GLN A 372 12.69 18.38 14.54
CA GLN A 372 12.72 19.19 13.32
C GLN A 372 11.48 18.98 12.43
N LEU A 373 10.91 17.77 12.40
CA LEU A 373 9.67 17.52 11.65
C LEU A 373 8.45 18.19 12.27
N VAL A 374 8.39 18.28 13.61
CA VAL A 374 7.30 18.97 14.30
C VAL A 374 7.42 20.48 14.13
N ASP A 375 8.64 21.01 14.13
CA ASP A 375 8.91 22.44 13.98
C ASP A 375 8.75 22.92 12.53
N ASP A 376 9.08 22.08 11.54
CA ASP A 376 8.96 22.37 10.10
C ASP A 376 7.80 21.60 9.46
N GLU A 377 6.59 22.15 9.62
CA GLU A 377 5.35 21.60 9.05
C GLU A 377 5.42 21.48 7.51
N GLN A 378 6.14 22.37 6.84
CA GLN A 378 6.27 22.35 5.38
C GLN A 378 7.12 21.16 4.94
N LEU A 379 8.26 20.93 5.60
CA LEU A 379 9.11 19.77 5.34
C LEU A 379 8.37 18.46 5.65
N LEU A 380 7.68 18.37 6.79
CA LEU A 380 6.88 17.20 7.15
C LEU A 380 5.81 16.90 6.09
N SER A 381 5.07 17.92 5.65
CA SER A 381 4.10 17.78 4.57
C SER A 381 4.76 17.30 3.27
N GLN A 382 5.90 17.86 2.87
CA GLN A 382 6.60 17.42 1.65
C GLN A 382 7.10 15.97 1.74
N ILE A 383 7.60 15.56 2.91
CA ILE A 383 8.05 14.18 3.17
C ILE A 383 6.87 13.21 3.07
N MET A 384 5.76 13.50 3.74
CA MET A 384 4.55 12.69 3.65
C MET A 384 4.01 12.61 2.22
N ALA A 385 4.02 13.73 1.48
CA ALA A 385 3.61 13.75 0.09
C ALA A 385 4.51 12.85 -0.77
N LEU A 386 5.83 12.95 -0.62
CA LEU A 386 6.79 12.18 -1.41
C LEU A 386 6.74 10.68 -1.11
N LEU A 387 6.63 10.30 0.18
CA LEU A 387 6.41 8.91 0.60
C LEU A 387 5.12 8.34 0.00
N ALA A 388 4.07 9.15 -0.07
CA ALA A 388 2.79 8.75 -0.66
C ALA A 388 2.81 8.62 -2.19
N LEU A 389 3.72 9.31 -2.89
CA LEU A 389 3.89 9.18 -4.34
C LEU A 389 4.60 7.88 -4.73
N ALA A 390 5.57 7.43 -3.92
CA ALA A 390 6.40 6.28 -4.25
C ALA A 390 5.80 4.92 -3.84
N HIS A 391 4.84 4.91 -2.89
CA HIS A 391 4.25 3.68 -2.36
C HIS A 391 2.81 3.46 -2.80
N TYR A 392 2.46 2.18 -3.01
CA TYR A 392 1.13 1.75 -3.42
C TYR A 392 0.06 2.04 -2.35
N GLN A 393 0.42 1.93 -1.07
CA GLN A 393 -0.45 2.25 0.05
C GLN A 393 0.27 3.14 1.06
N THR A 394 -0.28 4.32 1.35
CA THR A 394 0.21 5.19 2.44
C THR A 394 -0.94 5.60 3.34
N THR A 395 -0.93 5.15 4.59
CA THR A 395 -2.02 5.36 5.54
C THR A 395 -1.71 6.50 6.50
N VAL A 396 -2.72 6.98 7.21
CA VAL A 396 -2.52 8.01 8.25
C VAL A 396 -1.63 7.49 9.38
N ASN A 397 -1.61 6.18 9.62
CA ASN A 397 -0.74 5.59 10.64
C ASN A 397 0.74 5.70 10.27
N ASP A 398 1.09 5.89 9.00
CA ASP A 398 2.47 6.14 8.58
C ASP A 398 2.99 7.48 9.15
N LEU A 399 2.12 8.49 9.27
CA LEU A 399 2.47 9.76 9.93
C LEU A 399 2.77 9.54 11.42
N ARG A 400 1.95 8.72 12.09
CA ARG A 400 2.14 8.38 13.51
C ARG A 400 3.46 7.63 13.71
N GLN A 401 3.73 6.62 12.88
CA GLN A 401 4.98 5.87 12.92
C GLN A 401 6.19 6.78 12.68
N LEU A 402 6.15 7.62 11.64
CA LEU A 402 7.24 8.54 11.31
C LEU A 402 7.63 9.44 12.49
N LEU A 403 6.65 9.98 13.21
CA LEU A 403 6.89 10.91 14.30
C LEU A 403 7.25 10.21 15.61
N ASP A 404 6.71 9.03 15.90
CA ASP A 404 6.82 8.45 17.24
C ASP A 404 7.72 7.21 17.33
N ALA A 405 7.81 6.36 16.31
CA ALA A 405 8.53 5.07 16.41
C ALA A 405 10.05 5.29 16.59
N PRO A 406 10.64 4.93 17.75
CA PRO A 406 12.00 5.31 18.15
C PRO A 406 13.08 4.70 17.27
N GLU A 407 12.83 3.52 16.72
CA GLU A 407 13.74 2.80 15.84
C GLU A 407 13.89 3.43 14.45
N LEU A 408 13.01 4.36 14.08
CA LEU A 408 12.99 4.98 12.76
C LEU A 408 13.96 6.15 12.66
N GLN A 409 14.86 6.06 11.69
CA GLN A 409 15.79 7.10 11.28
C GLN A 409 15.39 7.62 9.90
N LEU A 410 15.38 8.95 9.75
CA LEU A 410 14.96 9.62 8.53
C LEU A 410 16.14 10.37 7.91
N SER A 411 16.46 10.01 6.68
CA SER A 411 17.45 10.72 5.86
C SER A 411 16.79 11.29 4.62
N ILE A 412 17.18 12.49 4.23
CA ILE A 412 16.66 13.17 3.05
C ILE A 412 17.78 13.58 2.11
N CYS A 413 17.43 13.78 0.85
CA CYS A 413 18.22 14.50 -0.13
C CYS A 413 17.47 15.79 -0.49
N LYS A 414 18.16 16.92 -0.36
CA LYS A 414 17.70 18.24 -0.81
C LYS A 414 18.56 18.71 -1.97
N GLN A 415 17.97 19.53 -2.83
CA GLN A 415 18.67 20.33 -3.81
C GLN A 415 18.21 21.76 -3.59
N GLU A 416 19.14 22.65 -3.22
CA GLU A 416 18.83 23.91 -2.54
C GLU A 416 17.95 23.64 -1.29
N ASN A 417 16.70 24.11 -1.31
CA ASN A 417 15.70 23.88 -0.26
C ASN A 417 14.62 22.87 -0.65
N ALA A 418 14.64 22.35 -1.88
CA ALA A 418 13.64 21.41 -2.36
C ALA A 418 14.00 19.98 -1.97
N LEU A 419 13.09 19.29 -1.28
CA LEU A 419 13.19 17.87 -1.02
C LEU A 419 13.19 17.08 -2.35
N LYS A 420 14.17 16.20 -2.58
CA LYS A 420 14.27 15.35 -3.79
C LYS A 420 14.16 13.86 -3.53
N ALA A 421 14.62 13.41 -2.35
CA ALA A 421 14.46 12.03 -1.94
C ALA A 421 14.35 11.92 -0.42
N VAL A 422 13.74 10.83 0.02
CA VAL A 422 13.60 10.47 1.43
C VAL A 422 13.83 8.97 1.60
N CYS A 423 14.54 8.61 2.67
CA CYS A 423 14.81 7.24 3.06
C CYS A 423 14.49 7.10 4.54
N LEU A 424 13.63 6.13 4.86
CA LEU A 424 13.22 5.77 6.21
C LEU A 424 13.82 4.41 6.55
N VAL A 425 14.68 4.37 7.56
CA VAL A 425 15.39 3.17 8.00
C VAL A 425 14.95 2.81 9.41
N ALA A 426 14.57 1.56 9.65
CA ALA A 426 14.30 1.01 10.98
C ALA A 426 15.53 0.26 11.49
N VAL A 427 15.99 0.58 12.69
CA VAL A 427 16.99 -0.23 13.39
C VAL A 427 16.28 -1.39 14.09
N GLU A 428 16.69 -2.61 13.80
CA GLU A 428 16.08 -3.85 14.26
C GLU A 428 17.10 -4.72 15.02
N GLY A 429 16.62 -5.74 15.74
CA GLY A 429 17.47 -6.60 16.56
C GLY A 429 17.81 -5.97 17.91
N GLY A 430 18.94 -6.36 18.50
CA GLY A 430 19.31 -5.93 19.86
C GLY A 430 18.50 -6.61 20.98
N LEU A 431 17.84 -7.74 20.68
CA LEU A 431 16.98 -8.43 21.64
C LEU A 431 17.77 -9.40 22.51
N THR A 432 17.20 -9.80 23.65
CA THR A 432 17.85 -10.76 24.55
C THR A 432 17.94 -12.16 23.92
N ALA A 433 18.99 -12.92 24.27
CA ALA A 433 19.19 -14.30 23.82
C ALA A 433 17.96 -15.21 24.07
N LYS A 434 17.24 -14.98 25.18
CA LYS A 434 16.01 -15.70 25.50
C LYS A 434 14.91 -15.49 24.45
N ILE A 435 14.74 -14.26 23.98
CA ILE A 435 13.76 -13.92 22.95
C ILE A 435 14.21 -14.45 21.59
N ALA A 436 15.50 -14.30 21.28
CA ALA A 436 16.09 -14.83 20.06
C ALA A 436 15.87 -16.34 19.92
N GLU A 437 16.06 -17.11 20.99
CA GLU A 437 15.81 -18.56 20.99
C GLU A 437 14.34 -18.88 20.72
N GLN A 438 13.41 -18.14 21.34
CA GLN A 438 11.96 -18.33 21.11
C GLN A 438 11.54 -17.99 19.68
N VAL A 439 12.17 -16.99 19.05
CA VAL A 439 11.92 -16.61 17.65
C VAL A 439 12.49 -17.67 16.70
N LYS A 440 13.71 -18.13 16.95
CA LYS A 440 14.40 -19.18 16.19
C LYS A 440 13.55 -20.45 16.08
N ILE A 441 12.98 -20.92 17.20
CA ILE A 441 12.11 -22.11 17.23
C ILE A 441 10.64 -21.82 16.87
N GLY A 442 10.31 -20.58 16.47
CA GLY A 442 8.96 -20.19 16.03
C GLY A 442 7.90 -20.05 17.13
N LYS A 443 8.27 -20.07 18.42
CA LYS A 443 7.33 -19.93 19.55
C LYS A 443 6.86 -18.49 19.77
N ARG A 444 7.64 -17.49 19.35
CA ARG A 444 7.32 -16.07 19.54
C ARG A 444 7.60 -15.28 18.27
N ARG A 445 6.80 -14.23 18.05
CA ARG A 445 7.01 -13.21 17.00
C ARG A 445 6.86 -11.83 17.64
N PRO A 446 7.93 -11.26 18.23
CA PRO A 446 7.90 -9.91 18.77
C PRO A 446 7.37 -8.89 17.74
N HIS A 447 6.68 -7.86 18.23
CA HIS A 447 6.27 -6.72 17.41
C HIS A 447 7.53 -5.97 16.92
N GLY A 448 7.53 -5.49 15.68
CA GLY A 448 8.73 -4.90 15.06
C GLY A 448 9.74 -5.93 14.55
N HIS A 449 10.97 -5.52 14.28
CA HIS A 449 12.12 -6.39 13.95
C HIS A 449 11.92 -7.41 12.82
N LEU A 450 11.18 -7.06 11.77
CA LEU A 450 10.76 -7.99 10.70
C LEU A 450 11.95 -8.72 10.05
N MET A 451 12.97 -7.98 9.63
CA MET A 451 14.12 -8.53 8.94
C MET A 451 15.00 -9.32 9.90
N ALA A 452 15.31 -8.76 11.08
CA ALA A 452 16.15 -9.46 12.06
C ALA A 452 15.54 -10.80 12.51
N GLN A 453 14.22 -10.84 12.75
CA GLN A 453 13.50 -12.09 13.05
C GLN A 453 13.54 -13.07 11.88
N THR A 454 13.37 -12.59 10.64
CA THR A 454 13.39 -13.44 9.45
C THR A 454 14.77 -14.03 9.21
N ILE A 455 15.84 -13.23 9.34
CA ILE A 455 17.22 -13.71 9.21
C ILE A 455 17.49 -14.80 10.25
N THR A 456 17.13 -14.57 11.52
CA THR A 456 17.28 -15.54 12.62
C THR A 456 16.59 -16.88 12.36
N GLN A 457 15.40 -16.85 11.75
CA GLN A 457 14.66 -18.07 11.37
C GLN A 457 15.30 -18.81 10.20
N LEU A 458 15.94 -18.10 9.27
CA LEU A 458 16.64 -18.72 8.14
C LEU A 458 18.00 -19.27 8.58
N SER A 459 18.81 -18.47 9.26
CA SER A 459 20.17 -18.83 9.69
C SER A 459 20.19 -19.81 10.86
N GLN A 460 19.07 -19.92 11.60
CA GLN A 460 18.99 -20.66 12.85
C GLN A 460 20.01 -20.18 13.90
N SER A 461 20.48 -18.92 13.79
CA SER A 461 21.42 -18.30 14.71
C SER A 461 20.75 -17.21 15.55
N THR A 462 20.83 -17.34 16.87
CA THR A 462 20.28 -16.33 17.80
C THR A 462 21.07 -15.03 17.78
N GLU A 463 22.33 -15.05 17.32
CA GLU A 463 23.18 -13.85 17.22
C GLU A 463 22.57 -12.80 16.29
N ASP A 464 21.89 -13.22 15.21
CA ASP A 464 21.32 -12.30 14.22
C ASP A 464 20.19 -11.43 14.82
N LEU A 465 19.47 -11.90 15.86
CA LEU A 465 18.47 -11.10 16.58
C LEU A 465 19.06 -10.35 17.78
N CYS A 466 20.15 -10.86 18.35
CA CYS A 466 20.82 -10.23 19.49
C CYS A 466 21.63 -9.01 19.06
N LYS A 467 22.16 -9.01 17.84
CA LYS A 467 22.84 -7.86 17.24
C LYS A 467 21.86 -6.97 16.50
N ARG A 468 22.31 -5.76 16.16
CA ARG A 468 21.49 -4.80 15.42
C ARG A 468 21.62 -4.99 13.92
N SER A 469 20.54 -4.70 13.21
CA SER A 469 20.48 -4.65 11.76
C SER A 469 19.65 -3.44 11.34
N ALA A 470 19.85 -2.91 10.15
CA ALA A 470 19.09 -1.78 9.64
C ALA A 470 18.23 -2.22 8.45
N ARG A 471 16.93 -1.92 8.48
CA ARG A 471 16.02 -2.20 7.37
C ARG A 471 15.50 -0.90 6.77
N VAL A 472 15.72 -0.69 5.49
CA VAL A 472 15.01 0.34 4.74
C VAL A 472 13.52 -0.02 4.72
N VAL A 473 12.72 0.79 5.39
CA VAL A 473 11.26 0.68 5.43
C VAL A 473 10.67 1.28 4.16
N ARG A 474 11.15 2.47 3.79
CA ARG A 474 10.73 3.18 2.57
C ARG A 474 11.90 3.97 1.99
N ILE A 475 11.97 4.00 0.67
CA ILE A 475 12.82 4.94 -0.07
C ILE A 475 11.99 5.52 -1.22
N ALA A 476 11.94 6.84 -1.29
CA ALA A 476 11.18 7.55 -2.29
C ALA A 476 12.06 8.63 -2.94
N VAL A 477 12.11 8.63 -4.27
CA VAL A 477 12.76 9.65 -5.07
C VAL A 477 11.69 10.36 -5.88
N ALA A 478 11.79 11.69 -5.99
CA ALA A 478 10.89 12.49 -6.79
C ALA A 478 10.82 11.95 -8.24
N PRO A 479 9.63 11.82 -8.86
CA PRO A 479 9.48 11.24 -10.19
C PRO A 479 10.38 11.88 -11.27
N GLU A 480 10.53 13.20 -11.24
CA GLU A 480 11.39 13.98 -12.14
C GLU A 480 12.90 13.69 -11.97
N CYS A 481 13.28 13.05 -10.86
CA CYS A 481 14.64 12.73 -10.48
C CYS A 481 14.96 11.22 -10.61
N HIS A 482 14.03 10.43 -11.16
CA HIS A 482 14.27 9.00 -11.38
C HIS A 482 15.42 8.76 -12.35
N GLN A 483 16.12 7.64 -12.17
CA GLN A 483 17.26 7.23 -13.01
C GLN A 483 18.48 8.17 -13.00
N GLN A 484 18.53 9.17 -12.10
CA GLN A 484 19.70 10.05 -11.92
C GLN A 484 20.65 9.60 -10.81
N GLY A 485 20.50 8.39 -10.28
CA GLY A 485 21.38 7.83 -9.23
C GLY A 485 21.13 8.35 -7.80
N ILE A 486 20.19 9.27 -7.58
CA ILE A 486 19.92 9.87 -6.25
C ILE A 486 19.51 8.82 -5.21
N GLY A 487 18.68 7.84 -5.59
CA GLY A 487 18.28 6.76 -4.68
C GLY A 487 19.48 5.94 -4.19
N SER A 488 20.41 5.61 -5.09
CA SER A 488 21.66 4.93 -4.76
C SER A 488 22.57 5.78 -3.88
N ALA A 489 22.69 7.08 -4.18
CA ALA A 489 23.48 8.00 -3.36
C ALA A 489 22.90 8.14 -1.94
N LEU A 490 21.57 8.21 -1.80
CA LEU A 490 20.90 8.27 -0.50
C LEU A 490 21.05 6.97 0.28
N LEU A 491 20.97 5.80 -0.36
CA LEU A 491 21.25 4.51 0.31
C LEU A 491 22.69 4.46 0.82
N ASN A 492 23.66 4.87 0.02
CA ASN A 492 25.07 4.92 0.43
C ASN A 492 25.29 5.91 1.57
N TYR A 493 24.58 7.05 1.57
CA TYR A 493 24.60 7.98 2.70
C TYR A 493 24.05 7.31 3.96
N CYS A 494 22.88 6.67 3.90
CA CYS A 494 22.28 5.96 5.04
C CYS A 494 23.22 4.88 5.58
N GLU A 495 23.80 4.05 4.71
CA GLU A 495 24.73 2.98 5.09
C GLU A 495 25.93 3.51 5.90
N LYS A 496 26.48 4.67 5.51
CA LYS A 496 27.59 5.30 6.24
C LYS A 496 27.21 5.85 7.61
N GLN A 497 25.93 6.07 7.87
CA GLN A 497 25.41 6.54 9.17
C GLN A 497 25.07 5.37 10.11
N LEU A 498 25.15 4.12 9.63
CA LEU A 498 24.82 2.97 10.45
C LEU A 498 25.99 2.59 11.35
N ASP A 499 25.79 2.73 12.65
CA ASP A 499 26.72 2.25 13.67
C ASP A 499 26.28 0.88 14.21
N ASN A 500 27.24 -0.02 14.43
CA ASN A 500 27.05 -1.30 15.11
C ASN A 500 25.95 -2.22 14.52
N CYS A 501 25.73 -2.16 13.21
CA CYS A 501 24.79 -3.05 12.50
C CYS A 501 25.52 -4.15 11.73
N ASP A 502 25.03 -5.39 11.78
CA ASP A 502 25.60 -6.52 11.03
C ASP A 502 25.06 -6.58 9.59
N TYR A 503 23.79 -6.20 9.39
CA TYR A 503 23.16 -6.19 8.07
C TYR A 503 22.46 -4.87 7.81
N PHE A 504 22.48 -4.45 6.54
CA PHE A 504 21.59 -3.43 5.98
C PHE A 504 20.69 -4.09 4.93
N GLY A 505 19.38 -3.93 4.98
CA GLY A 505 18.48 -4.66 4.08
C GLY A 505 17.16 -3.98 3.83
N ALA A 506 16.27 -4.67 3.11
CA ALA A 506 14.92 -4.20 2.81
C ALA A 506 13.97 -5.38 2.57
N SER A 507 12.67 -5.13 2.73
CA SER A 507 11.60 -6.06 2.35
C SER A 507 10.58 -5.34 1.47
N PHE A 508 10.28 -5.88 0.29
CA PHE A 508 9.45 -5.23 -0.73
C PHE A 508 8.82 -6.25 -1.69
N GLY A 509 7.78 -5.86 -2.43
CA GLY A 509 7.18 -6.68 -3.48
C GLY A 509 8.17 -6.95 -4.64
N ALA A 510 8.41 -8.22 -4.94
CA ALA A 510 9.44 -8.66 -5.86
C ALA A 510 9.01 -8.43 -7.32
N ASN A 511 9.50 -7.34 -7.90
CA ASN A 511 9.52 -7.13 -9.35
C ASN A 511 10.94 -6.90 -9.86
N ALA A 512 11.14 -7.17 -11.16
CA ALA A 512 12.46 -7.15 -11.79
C ALA A 512 13.18 -5.79 -11.62
N SER A 513 12.48 -4.67 -11.76
CA SER A 513 13.10 -3.35 -11.68
C SER A 513 13.56 -2.99 -10.26
N LEU A 514 12.76 -3.32 -9.22
CA LEU A 514 13.16 -3.11 -7.84
C LEU A 514 14.29 -4.07 -7.43
N VAL A 515 14.20 -5.36 -7.78
CA VAL A 515 15.27 -6.32 -7.48
C VAL A 515 16.59 -5.85 -8.10
N LYS A 516 16.57 -5.42 -9.37
CA LYS A 516 17.72 -4.85 -10.04
C LYS A 516 18.27 -3.62 -9.33
N PHE A 517 17.42 -2.70 -8.88
CA PHE A 517 17.84 -1.53 -8.10
C PHE A 517 18.62 -1.94 -6.84
N TRP A 518 18.06 -2.83 -6.04
CA TRP A 518 18.72 -3.30 -4.81
C TRP A 518 20.03 -4.04 -5.09
N GLN A 519 20.01 -4.94 -6.06
CA GLN A 519 21.19 -5.70 -6.48
C GLN A 519 22.32 -4.81 -7.01
N SER A 520 22.00 -3.78 -7.79
CA SER A 520 22.97 -2.80 -8.29
C SER A 520 23.63 -1.98 -7.16
N ASN A 521 22.97 -1.88 -6.00
CA ASN A 521 23.51 -1.26 -4.79
C ASN A 521 24.23 -2.24 -3.85
N GLY A 522 24.48 -3.48 -4.31
CA GLY A 522 25.24 -4.49 -3.57
C GLY A 522 24.40 -5.33 -2.60
N PHE A 523 23.07 -5.19 -2.59
CA PHE A 523 22.19 -6.04 -1.81
C PHE A 523 21.96 -7.38 -2.51
N LYS A 524 21.71 -8.44 -1.74
CA LYS A 524 21.47 -9.80 -2.25
C LYS A 524 20.14 -10.31 -1.72
N VAL A 525 19.35 -10.94 -2.59
CA VAL A 525 18.08 -11.56 -2.20
C VAL A 525 18.38 -12.86 -1.45
N ILE A 526 17.80 -13.01 -0.26
CA ILE A 526 17.94 -14.22 0.58
C ILE A 526 16.64 -14.98 0.77
N LYS A 527 15.51 -14.39 0.39
CA LYS A 527 14.19 -15.03 0.54
C LYS A 527 13.17 -14.39 -0.39
N LEU A 528 12.29 -15.23 -0.93
CA LEU A 528 10.99 -14.84 -1.47
C LEU A 528 9.88 -15.44 -0.61
N GLY A 529 8.90 -14.63 -0.22
CA GLY A 529 7.74 -15.08 0.55
C GLY A 529 6.78 -15.91 -0.30
N PHE A 530 6.20 -16.95 0.29
CA PHE A 530 5.27 -17.83 -0.42
C PHE A 530 3.91 -17.16 -0.69
N SER A 531 3.40 -16.36 0.24
CA SER A 531 2.14 -15.63 0.04
C SER A 531 2.35 -14.41 -0.85
N HIS A 532 1.42 -14.17 -1.77
CA HIS A 532 1.30 -12.89 -2.45
C HIS A 532 0.91 -11.81 -1.46
N ASP A 533 1.52 -10.64 -1.59
CA ASP A 533 1.02 -9.44 -0.94
C ASP A 533 -0.36 -9.10 -1.50
N LYS A 534 -1.33 -8.84 -0.61
CA LYS A 534 -2.73 -8.61 -1.01
C LYS A 534 -2.93 -7.34 -1.83
N ALA A 535 -2.02 -6.37 -1.68
CA ALA A 535 -2.12 -5.05 -2.32
C ALA A 535 -1.35 -5.00 -3.65
N THR A 536 -0.19 -5.69 -3.76
CA THR A 536 0.62 -5.69 -4.99
C THR A 536 0.48 -6.95 -5.84
N ALA A 537 -0.07 -8.04 -5.30
CA ALA A 537 -0.01 -9.40 -5.87
C ALA A 537 1.41 -9.91 -6.16
N GLU A 538 2.44 -9.27 -5.62
CA GLU A 538 3.83 -9.71 -5.75
C GLU A 538 4.23 -10.55 -4.53
N HIS A 539 5.20 -11.44 -4.70
CA HIS A 539 5.84 -12.11 -3.56
C HIS A 539 6.76 -11.13 -2.83
N SER A 540 6.81 -11.14 -1.50
CA SER A 540 7.76 -10.28 -0.77
C SER A 540 9.19 -10.81 -0.90
N ALA A 541 10.12 -10.01 -1.42
CA ALA A 541 11.55 -10.28 -1.38
C ALA A 541 12.17 -9.68 -0.12
N LEU A 542 13.08 -10.43 0.51
CA LEU A 542 13.99 -9.91 1.53
C LEU A 542 15.40 -9.84 0.94
N VAL A 543 15.99 -8.64 0.99
CA VAL A 543 17.37 -8.38 0.56
C VAL A 543 18.23 -7.95 1.73
N ILE A 544 19.49 -8.37 1.72
CA ILE A 544 20.49 -7.99 2.72
C ILE A 544 21.82 -7.59 2.06
N LYS A 545 22.54 -6.70 2.73
CA LYS A 545 23.92 -6.31 2.48
C LYS A 545 24.67 -6.47 3.81
N PRO A 546 25.60 -7.43 3.91
CA PRO A 546 26.35 -7.64 5.15
C PRO A 546 27.39 -6.52 5.35
N LEU A 547 27.40 -5.94 6.54
CA LEU A 547 28.30 -4.82 6.91
C LEU A 547 29.56 -5.31 7.64
N THR A 548 29.49 -6.45 8.32
CA THR A 548 30.63 -7.04 9.05
C THR A 548 31.18 -8.29 8.36
N ARG A 549 32.41 -8.70 8.73
CA ARG A 549 33.04 -9.93 8.18
C ARG A 549 32.25 -11.19 8.52
N GLN A 550 31.72 -11.28 9.74
CA GLN A 550 30.90 -12.41 10.17
C GLN A 550 29.60 -12.48 9.37
N ALA A 551 28.89 -11.35 9.25
CA ALA A 551 27.67 -11.24 8.46
C ALA A 551 27.88 -11.64 6.98
N LYS A 552 29.05 -11.38 6.40
CA LYS A 552 29.37 -11.80 5.02
C LYS A 552 29.35 -13.32 4.85
N HIS A 553 29.88 -14.06 5.81
CA HIS A 553 29.88 -15.52 5.76
C HIS A 553 28.45 -16.07 5.85
N SER A 554 27.69 -15.63 6.85
CA SER A 554 26.28 -16.01 7.02
C SER A 554 25.42 -15.65 5.81
N ALA A 555 25.59 -14.44 5.25
CA ALA A 555 24.88 -14.04 4.03
C ALA A 555 25.19 -14.96 2.85
N THR A 556 26.44 -15.41 2.69
CA THR A 556 26.84 -16.31 1.59
C THR A 556 26.13 -17.67 1.72
N GLN A 557 26.06 -18.20 2.95
CA GLN A 557 25.33 -19.43 3.24
C GLN A 557 23.84 -19.29 2.91
N LEU A 558 23.19 -18.23 3.41
CA LEU A 558 21.77 -17.97 3.18
C LEU A 558 21.41 -17.84 1.69
N ILE A 559 22.26 -17.19 0.89
CA ILE A 559 22.05 -17.08 -0.56
C ILE A 559 22.19 -18.46 -1.24
N GLY A 560 23.12 -19.30 -0.76
CA GLY A 560 23.30 -20.68 -1.24
C GLY A 560 22.09 -21.57 -0.96
N GLU A 561 21.56 -21.50 0.27
CA GLU A 561 20.34 -22.20 0.67
C GLU A 561 19.14 -21.70 -0.13
N PHE A 562 18.99 -20.37 -0.28
CA PHE A 562 17.94 -19.78 -1.09
C PHE A 562 18.03 -20.22 -2.56
N LYS A 563 19.23 -20.27 -3.17
CA LYS A 563 19.43 -20.79 -4.53
C LYS A 563 18.90 -22.22 -4.65
N HIS A 564 19.27 -23.09 -3.70
CA HIS A 564 18.88 -24.50 -3.70
C HIS A 564 17.37 -24.63 -3.65
N ASP A 565 16.73 -24.02 -2.67
CA ASP A 565 15.28 -24.06 -2.48
C ASP A 565 14.53 -23.44 -3.66
N PHE A 566 14.97 -22.26 -4.10
CA PHE A 566 14.35 -21.52 -5.20
C PHE A 566 14.38 -22.32 -6.50
N SER A 567 15.47 -23.05 -6.77
CA SER A 567 15.57 -23.88 -7.98
C SER A 567 14.45 -24.93 -8.08
N LEU A 568 14.08 -25.53 -6.95
CA LEU A 568 13.02 -26.53 -6.86
C LEU A 568 11.64 -25.87 -6.78
N GLN A 569 11.51 -24.80 -6.00
CA GLN A 569 10.26 -24.05 -5.86
C GLN A 569 9.82 -23.42 -7.18
N LEU A 570 10.75 -23.10 -8.07
CA LEU A 570 10.46 -22.56 -9.40
C LEU A 570 9.70 -23.53 -10.30
N LEU A 571 9.82 -24.84 -10.05
CA LEU A 571 9.08 -25.89 -10.77
C LEU A 571 7.63 -26.04 -10.28
N GLY A 572 7.28 -25.45 -9.12
CA GLY A 572 5.97 -25.56 -8.51
C GLY A 572 5.43 -24.20 -8.10
N HIS A 573 5.63 -23.83 -6.83
CA HIS A 573 5.07 -22.63 -6.21
C HIS A 573 5.38 -21.33 -6.97
N PHE A 574 6.60 -21.21 -7.50
CA PHE A 574 7.06 -20.01 -8.22
C PHE A 574 7.00 -20.16 -9.75
N SER A 575 6.30 -21.17 -10.27
CA SER A 575 6.17 -21.43 -11.73
C SER A 575 5.52 -20.28 -12.52
N HIS A 576 4.76 -19.42 -11.83
CA HIS A 576 4.08 -18.25 -12.42
C HIS A 576 4.84 -16.93 -12.22
N LEU A 577 6.04 -16.94 -11.62
CA LEU A 577 6.84 -15.73 -11.51
C LEU A 577 7.13 -15.13 -12.90
N PRO A 578 7.11 -13.80 -13.04
CA PRO A 578 7.54 -13.14 -14.27
C PRO A 578 8.98 -13.55 -14.61
N TRP A 579 9.22 -13.98 -15.84
CA TRP A 579 10.54 -14.46 -16.26
C TRP A 579 11.63 -13.38 -16.12
N GLN A 580 11.26 -12.10 -16.25
CA GLN A 580 12.16 -10.98 -16.06
C GLN A 580 12.68 -10.90 -14.62
N LEU A 581 11.84 -11.22 -13.62
CA LEU A 581 12.27 -11.28 -12.23
C LEU A 581 13.32 -12.38 -12.04
N ILE A 582 13.07 -13.56 -12.61
CA ILE A 582 13.99 -14.69 -12.55
C ILE A 582 15.33 -14.33 -13.21
N ALA A 583 15.28 -13.66 -14.37
CA ALA A 583 16.46 -13.20 -15.09
C ALA A 583 17.34 -12.26 -14.25
N GLU A 584 16.75 -11.40 -13.42
CA GLU A 584 17.49 -10.50 -12.51
C GLU A 584 18.02 -11.22 -11.25
N LEU A 585 17.33 -12.26 -10.76
CA LEU A 585 17.79 -13.05 -9.62
C LEU A 585 19.04 -13.89 -9.94
N LEU A 586 19.07 -14.53 -11.12
CA LEU A 586 20.08 -15.52 -11.49
C LEU A 586 21.55 -15.06 -11.38
N PRO A 587 21.96 -13.88 -11.88
CA PRO A 587 23.36 -13.45 -11.86
C PRO A 587 23.96 -13.31 -10.46
N HIS A 588 23.12 -13.24 -9.43
CA HIS A 588 23.52 -12.98 -8.06
C HIS A 588 23.63 -14.26 -7.22
N PHE A 589 23.19 -15.40 -7.74
CA PHE A 589 23.35 -16.69 -7.09
C PHE A 589 24.81 -17.19 -7.18
N PRO A 590 25.30 -17.89 -6.14
CA PRO A 590 26.64 -18.46 -6.15
C PRO A 590 26.76 -19.50 -7.28
N GLN A 591 27.91 -19.51 -7.93
CA GLN A 591 28.26 -20.56 -8.89
C GLN A 591 28.74 -21.80 -8.15
N SER A 592 28.58 -22.94 -8.79
CA SER A 592 29.07 -24.22 -8.29
C SER A 592 29.81 -24.91 -9.43
N GLU A 593 30.91 -25.60 -9.12
CA GLU A 593 31.65 -26.36 -10.11
C GLU A 593 30.72 -27.35 -10.83
N CYS A 594 30.77 -27.37 -12.16
CA CYS A 594 29.93 -28.24 -12.95
C CYS A 594 30.59 -29.62 -13.06
N PRO A 595 29.92 -30.72 -12.66
CA PRO A 595 30.47 -32.06 -12.81
C PRO A 595 30.86 -32.37 -14.25
N THR A 596 32.06 -32.94 -14.46
CA THR A 596 32.60 -33.32 -15.77
C THR A 596 31.67 -34.26 -16.55
N VAL A 597 30.93 -35.11 -15.84
CA VAL A 597 29.91 -36.00 -16.43
C VAL A 597 28.77 -35.20 -17.07
N LEU A 598 28.35 -34.08 -16.49
CA LEU A 598 27.33 -33.22 -17.10
C LEU A 598 27.87 -32.48 -18.31
N LEU A 599 29.12 -32.01 -18.25
CA LEU A 599 29.78 -31.32 -19.36
C LEU A 599 29.92 -32.23 -20.60
N SER A 600 30.45 -33.43 -20.42
CA SER A 600 30.57 -34.43 -21.50
C SER A 600 29.21 -34.90 -22.04
N ARG A 601 28.17 -34.94 -21.20
CA ARG A 601 26.80 -35.21 -21.66
C ARG A 601 26.24 -34.03 -22.46
N ALA A 602 26.57 -32.79 -22.11
CA ALA A 602 26.15 -31.59 -22.83
C ALA A 602 26.75 -31.55 -24.24
N GLU A 603 28.05 -31.85 -24.37
CA GLU A 603 28.73 -31.92 -25.67
C GLU A 603 28.09 -32.96 -26.59
N ARG A 604 27.83 -34.17 -26.07
CA ARG A 604 27.14 -35.22 -26.83
C ARG A 604 25.73 -34.81 -27.26
N LEU A 605 24.97 -34.18 -26.36
CA LEU A 605 23.61 -33.75 -26.65
C LEU A 605 23.59 -32.65 -27.74
N ILE A 606 24.43 -31.63 -27.59
CA ILE A 606 24.40 -30.43 -28.45
C ILE A 606 24.97 -30.71 -29.84
N ASN A 607 25.90 -31.66 -29.96
CA ASN A 607 26.41 -32.14 -31.25
C ASN A 607 25.48 -33.17 -31.93
N SER A 608 24.35 -33.52 -31.31
CA SER A 608 23.35 -34.46 -31.85
C SER A 608 22.01 -33.78 -32.13
N GLU A 609 21.08 -34.46 -32.81
CA GLU A 609 19.70 -33.97 -32.86
C GLU A 609 19.02 -34.14 -31.49
N PHE A 610 18.67 -33.02 -30.86
CA PHE A 610 17.94 -33.01 -29.58
C PHE A 610 16.55 -32.37 -29.70
N SER A 611 15.70 -32.68 -28.73
CA SER A 611 14.36 -32.12 -28.56
C SER A 611 14.27 -31.42 -27.20
N LEU A 612 13.20 -30.64 -26.97
CA LEU A 612 13.01 -30.00 -25.67
C LEU A 612 13.03 -31.01 -24.52
N PHE A 613 12.26 -32.10 -24.65
CA PHE A 613 12.03 -33.04 -23.56
C PHE A 613 13.31 -33.81 -23.16
N ASN A 614 14.15 -34.19 -24.12
CA ASN A 614 15.38 -34.93 -23.81
C ASN A 614 16.52 -34.01 -23.30
N ALA A 615 16.50 -32.73 -23.69
CA ALA A 615 17.51 -31.75 -23.31
C ALA A 615 17.20 -31.09 -21.95
N GLN A 616 15.93 -30.89 -21.63
CA GLN A 616 15.47 -30.07 -20.50
C GLN A 616 16.11 -30.44 -19.15
N PRO A 617 16.19 -31.72 -18.73
CA PRO A 617 16.80 -32.06 -17.43
C PRO A 617 18.28 -31.69 -17.34
N LEU A 618 19.03 -31.89 -18.43
CA LEU A 618 20.47 -31.58 -18.47
C LEU A 618 20.69 -30.07 -18.46
N LEU A 619 19.96 -29.34 -19.31
CA LEU A 619 20.06 -27.88 -19.37
C LEU A 619 19.68 -27.23 -18.03
N TRP A 620 18.65 -27.77 -17.35
CA TRP A 620 18.25 -27.29 -16.03
C TRP A 620 19.40 -27.42 -15.02
N GLN A 621 20.07 -28.58 -14.97
CA GLN A 621 21.20 -28.80 -14.08
C GLN A 621 22.36 -27.83 -14.39
N LEU A 622 22.75 -27.72 -15.67
CA LEU A 622 23.86 -26.87 -16.09
C LEU A 622 23.61 -25.39 -15.75
N ILE A 623 22.40 -24.88 -16.00
CA ILE A 623 22.05 -23.49 -15.67
C ILE A 623 22.15 -23.25 -14.16
N TRP A 624 21.70 -24.18 -13.31
CA TRP A 624 21.83 -24.00 -11.86
C TRP A 624 23.26 -24.15 -11.34
N HIS A 625 24.16 -24.87 -12.02
CA HIS A 625 25.59 -24.83 -11.71
C HIS A 625 26.21 -23.47 -12.07
N THR A 626 25.83 -22.89 -13.22
CA THR A 626 26.32 -21.58 -13.68
C THR A 626 25.18 -20.59 -13.95
N PRO A 627 24.49 -20.05 -12.91
CA PRO A 627 23.31 -19.19 -13.10
C PRO A 627 23.60 -17.92 -13.90
N ILE A 628 24.81 -17.37 -13.78
CA ILE A 628 25.22 -16.16 -14.49
C ILE A 628 25.27 -16.36 -16.02
N SER A 629 25.29 -17.60 -16.51
CA SER A 629 25.34 -17.93 -17.95
C SER A 629 24.14 -17.41 -18.73
N LEU A 630 23.07 -17.01 -18.06
CA LEU A 630 21.93 -16.38 -18.73
C LEU A 630 22.07 -14.85 -18.84
N ASN A 631 23.01 -14.21 -18.13
CA ASN A 631 23.05 -12.75 -17.95
C ASN A 631 23.32 -11.98 -19.26
N LEU A 632 24.26 -12.43 -20.09
CA LEU A 632 24.67 -11.72 -21.31
C LEU A 632 23.85 -12.08 -22.56
N LEU A 633 22.82 -12.93 -22.41
CA LEU A 633 21.96 -13.31 -23.52
C LEU A 633 20.92 -12.23 -23.84
N ASN A 634 20.44 -12.24 -25.08
CA ASN A 634 19.32 -11.40 -25.51
C ASN A 634 18.02 -11.81 -24.79
N GLN A 635 17.01 -10.92 -24.81
CA GLN A 635 15.77 -11.13 -24.07
C GLN A 635 15.00 -12.37 -24.54
N ASP A 636 14.97 -12.64 -25.85
CA ASP A 636 14.25 -13.79 -26.40
C ASP A 636 14.84 -15.11 -25.93
N THR A 637 16.18 -15.23 -25.94
CA THR A 637 16.89 -16.43 -25.46
C THR A 637 16.66 -16.62 -23.97
N LYS A 638 16.73 -15.54 -23.16
CA LYS A 638 16.40 -15.59 -21.73
C LYS A 638 14.97 -16.07 -21.51
N PHE A 639 14.01 -15.50 -22.23
CA PHE A 639 12.61 -15.88 -22.13
C PHE A 639 12.40 -17.37 -22.44
N ILE A 640 12.94 -17.86 -23.56
CA ILE A 640 12.85 -19.27 -23.96
C ILE A 640 13.45 -20.18 -22.88
N LEU A 641 14.69 -19.92 -22.45
CA LEU A 641 15.38 -20.78 -21.49
C LEU A 641 14.73 -20.73 -20.11
N ILE A 642 14.30 -19.57 -19.63
CA ILE A 642 13.65 -19.45 -18.32
C ILE A 642 12.29 -20.15 -18.35
N ARG A 643 11.43 -19.87 -19.35
CA ARG A 643 10.08 -20.44 -19.41
C ARG A 643 10.09 -21.94 -19.65
N LEU A 644 10.89 -22.42 -20.60
CA LEU A 644 10.89 -23.82 -21.00
C LEU A 644 11.81 -24.69 -20.17
N ILE A 645 12.96 -24.18 -19.72
CA ILE A 645 13.92 -24.99 -18.93
C ILE A 645 13.69 -24.80 -17.44
N LEU A 646 13.74 -23.56 -16.94
CA LEU A 646 13.73 -23.31 -15.49
C LEU A 646 12.33 -23.41 -14.87
N GLN A 647 11.29 -22.95 -15.57
CA GLN A 647 9.89 -23.01 -15.12
C GLN A 647 9.11 -24.20 -15.68
N GLN A 648 9.67 -24.90 -16.68
CA GLN A 648 9.05 -26.06 -17.35
C GLN A 648 7.59 -25.82 -17.80
N SER A 649 7.34 -24.64 -18.37
CA SER A 649 6.02 -24.23 -18.82
C SER A 649 5.47 -25.17 -19.91
N CYS A 650 4.16 -25.43 -19.88
CA CYS A 650 3.50 -26.21 -20.92
C CYS A 650 3.72 -25.58 -22.31
N THR A 651 4.11 -26.42 -23.27
CA THR A 651 4.39 -26.02 -24.66
C THR A 651 3.25 -25.24 -25.31
N ASP A 652 2.00 -25.68 -25.13
CA ASP A 652 0.86 -25.02 -25.77
C ASP A 652 0.60 -23.63 -25.16
N HIS A 653 0.80 -23.49 -23.85
CA HIS A 653 0.73 -22.20 -23.17
C HIS A 653 1.87 -21.27 -23.61
N PHE A 654 3.10 -21.79 -23.72
CA PHE A 654 4.25 -21.01 -24.18
C PHE A 654 4.08 -20.53 -25.62
N ILE A 655 3.56 -21.37 -26.54
CA ILE A 655 3.29 -20.98 -27.93
C ILE A 655 2.32 -19.81 -27.98
N SER A 656 1.24 -19.85 -27.16
CA SER A 656 0.30 -18.74 -27.05
C SER A 656 0.93 -17.49 -26.44
N GLU A 657 1.74 -17.63 -25.39
CA GLU A 657 2.40 -16.51 -24.71
C GLU A 657 3.43 -15.82 -25.62
N ALA A 658 4.17 -16.61 -26.38
CA ALA A 658 5.23 -16.17 -27.30
C ALA A 658 4.69 -15.76 -28.70
N ASN A 659 3.38 -15.86 -28.95
CA ASN A 659 2.74 -15.64 -30.25
C ASN A 659 3.40 -16.42 -31.41
N LEU A 660 3.76 -17.69 -31.17
CA LEU A 660 4.38 -18.54 -32.19
C LEU A 660 3.32 -19.23 -33.06
N SER A 661 3.67 -19.49 -34.32
CA SER A 661 2.78 -20.17 -35.28
C SER A 661 2.52 -21.64 -34.95
N GLY A 662 3.39 -22.28 -34.15
CA GLY A 662 3.20 -23.64 -33.67
C GLY A 662 4.48 -24.35 -33.20
N LYS A 663 4.39 -25.66 -32.99
CA LYS A 663 5.46 -26.50 -32.41
C LYS A 663 6.75 -26.55 -33.24
N LYS A 664 6.65 -26.41 -34.57
CA LYS A 664 7.83 -26.42 -35.46
C LYS A 664 8.69 -25.18 -35.26
N GLU A 665 8.07 -24.01 -35.20
CA GLU A 665 8.75 -22.75 -34.95
C GLU A 665 9.38 -22.73 -33.55
N LEU A 666 8.64 -23.22 -32.54
CA LEU A 666 9.16 -23.40 -31.19
C LEU A 666 10.44 -24.23 -31.17
N ASN A 667 10.46 -25.39 -31.84
CA ASN A 667 11.64 -26.27 -31.87
C ASN A 667 12.84 -25.58 -32.51
N THR A 668 12.64 -24.81 -33.59
CA THR A 668 13.71 -24.05 -34.25
C THR A 668 14.28 -22.98 -33.32
N GLN A 669 13.42 -22.17 -32.71
CA GLN A 669 13.85 -21.10 -31.78
C GLN A 669 14.51 -21.68 -30.53
N PHE A 670 13.99 -22.78 -29.99
CA PHE A 670 14.57 -23.47 -28.85
C PHE A 670 15.98 -23.99 -29.14
N LYS A 671 16.20 -24.67 -30.28
CA LYS A 671 17.53 -25.16 -30.67
C LYS A 671 18.54 -24.01 -30.80
N ALA A 672 18.13 -22.92 -31.47
CA ALA A 672 18.96 -21.72 -31.62
C ALA A 672 19.31 -21.09 -30.25
N ALA A 673 18.33 -20.98 -29.34
CA ALA A 673 18.53 -20.45 -27.99
C ALA A 673 19.53 -21.30 -27.18
N VAL A 674 19.41 -22.64 -27.24
CA VAL A 674 20.32 -23.56 -26.54
C VAL A 674 21.74 -23.49 -27.10
N GLN A 675 21.90 -23.47 -28.43
CA GLN A 675 23.21 -23.35 -29.08
C GLN A 675 23.89 -22.01 -28.73
N GLY A 676 23.14 -20.91 -28.79
CA GLY A 676 23.64 -19.58 -28.42
C GLY A 676 24.04 -19.48 -26.95
N TRP A 677 23.25 -20.04 -26.04
CA TRP A 677 23.59 -20.10 -24.62
C TRP A 677 24.81 -20.98 -24.35
N TYR A 678 24.91 -22.15 -24.99
CA TYR A 678 25.99 -23.09 -24.70
C TYR A 678 27.38 -22.55 -25.08
N ALA A 679 27.47 -21.81 -26.20
CA ALA A 679 28.70 -21.12 -26.57
C ALA A 679 29.17 -20.14 -25.46
N HIS A 680 28.24 -19.41 -24.85
CA HIS A 680 28.55 -18.53 -23.73
C HIS A 680 28.86 -19.31 -22.43
N PHE A 681 28.14 -20.41 -22.18
CA PHE A 681 28.37 -21.28 -21.02
C PHE A 681 29.78 -21.91 -21.03
N LYS A 682 30.28 -22.34 -22.20
CA LYS A 682 31.65 -22.88 -22.35
C LYS A 682 32.71 -21.86 -21.92
N LEU A 683 32.57 -20.60 -22.38
CA LEU A 683 33.50 -19.52 -22.04
C LEU A 683 33.57 -19.26 -20.53
N LEU A 684 32.43 -19.32 -19.83
CA LEU A 684 32.39 -19.09 -18.38
C LEU A 684 33.01 -20.23 -17.57
N ASN A 685 33.02 -21.45 -18.11
CA ASN A 685 33.53 -22.63 -17.43
C ASN A 685 34.94 -23.06 -17.90
N ASN A 686 35.63 -22.21 -18.70
CA ASN A 686 36.94 -22.51 -19.30
C ASN A 686 36.97 -23.89 -19.99
N ILE A 687 35.90 -24.25 -20.68
CA ILE A 687 35.84 -25.49 -21.45
C ILE A 687 36.47 -25.19 -22.81
N ASP A 688 37.68 -25.74 -23.06
CA ASP A 688 38.34 -25.61 -24.36
C ASP A 688 37.43 -26.12 -25.49
N ASN A 689 37.55 -25.48 -26.66
CA ASN A 689 36.64 -25.70 -27.80
C ASN A 689 36.66 -27.12 -28.34
#